data_AF-A0A0D0BIE2-F1
#
_entry.id   AF-A0A0D0BIE2-F1
#
_cell.length_a   1.000
_cell.length_b   1.000
_cell.length_c   1.000
_cell.angle_alpha   90.00
_cell.angle_beta   90.00
_cell.angle_gamma   90.00
#
_symmetry.space_group_name_H-M   'P 1'
#
loop_
_entity.id
_entity.type
_entity.pdbx_description
1 polymer ?
#
loop_
_entity_poly.entity_id
_entity_poly.type
_entity_poly.pdbx_seq_one_letter_code
_entity_poly.pdbx_strand_id
1 'polypeptide(L)'
;MKRSAAPTKRAPKRQKVSSATSTTRNQDKEKETLKWPEYFHDVSEVFALNTVLAFVSSRRHLATTFPMIRSSVEGLLKRPLELSKVAELKALLPDVVEFAYIPHSDLRIHGETVYRQNKRSNSPDFTLHSQSLAIETPSGSLLPGHEEEEHVLVLEFAENFRTTKSGNLVEKRNQRFKDAVDELMKATPEGEVSMDLLQAAARDHIPVNPSAKKALPANDSQNLIIPEPKDRPSIDDILLEIQKQQWYKNQIVDRRTFEEKVAIEGSLAEPLSHTIQQALRESRNITSLYYHQAAAINAIAQRKHVIVSTSTASGKSVIYQVPLLKFLEESSNATAVFIYPTKALAQDQRTALEQLLWACPGLQHIKVATYDGDTAQDHRRTIRETASVIFTNFDMLHASILPHEELWRTFIKNLKLIAVDELHYYSNLFGSHVAQIIRRFRRICAAVGNQQVIFVSCSATISKPSQHMKRLFGVEDVEEVVEDGAPSGKKDYLVWDPPSVKDMDPGVAKLGQLGPMYEAINLMIFLMMRGVRVILFCKIRRACELAMKALRQRLSAEGRLDVLEKVMPYRGVLRDSQDRRRIEHEAFSGQLLGIVATNALELGVDIGVLDAVIMLGFPFGIANFRQQAGRAGRRSRDSLAVLVAEDFPIDRNYVESPDKLYNQPMDDLIVDIESKVIIEAHLQCAAHEMPLSKDDAFYFGTSLGELCDSKLRKDKDGWYHPHPKFLPYPTKHISIRGADDDKYTILDVTKVGLPNGVPRILEELELSRAIFELYEGGVFMHQGLTFIVKEVSHDTKVARLVRADVNWITKPRNVDAMQTHRIKEIARSPHRAYFGRVDVTTVVFGAGNTVLDVVDVDTPPYERQVTGLWFDVPKDLLGLMKAKQFNLAEAIHSASHAWMNRFALSPDLRTECKAAEKEYNKEESQRKRPARLILYDASRKGSVSAQAFDHSGEVLRQAHDTVETCPCNDGCDKCIHSATCSEGNVVASKIGALLILKALLNLDIDANTVAMQSGSQGFETIVEAMYIRPLDGVQVEPA
;
A
#
# COMPACT_ATOMS: atom_id res chain seq x y z
N MET A 1 7.84 -45.31 59.86
CA MET A 1 8.59 -46.18 60.81
C MET A 1 9.73 -46.87 60.07
N LYS A 2 10.85 -47.03 60.79
CA LYS A 2 12.20 -47.56 60.48
C LYS A 2 12.32 -48.82 59.59
N ARG A 3 13.46 -48.86 58.85
CA ARG A 3 14.45 -49.97 58.66
C ARG A 3 13.95 -51.25 57.95
N SER A 4 14.70 -52.05 57.19
CA SER A 4 16.14 -52.15 56.82
C SER A 4 16.33 -53.39 55.91
N ALA A 5 17.46 -53.41 55.19
CA ALA A 5 18.30 -54.59 54.85
C ALA A 5 17.99 -55.47 53.61
N ALA A 6 18.99 -55.46 52.71
CA ALA A 6 19.34 -56.43 51.65
C ALA A 6 19.96 -57.74 52.28
N PRO A 7 20.68 -58.71 51.61
CA PRO A 7 21.30 -58.71 50.26
C PRO A 7 21.55 -60.10 49.57
N THR A 8 22.40 -60.09 48.52
CA THR A 8 23.35 -61.14 47.99
C THR A 8 22.84 -62.24 47.04
N LYS A 9 23.56 -62.72 45.99
CA LYS A 9 25.02 -62.90 45.68
C LYS A 9 25.22 -63.10 44.14
N ARG A 10 26.20 -62.47 43.46
CA ARG A 10 27.58 -62.92 43.03
C ARG A 10 27.63 -64.08 41.99
N ALA A 11 28.01 -63.88 40.71
CA ALA A 11 29.36 -63.75 40.06
C ALA A 11 30.01 -65.13 39.68
N PRO A 12 31.06 -65.32 38.82
CA PRO A 12 31.83 -64.44 37.89
C PRO A 12 32.26 -65.06 36.50
N LYS A 13 33.01 -64.27 35.67
CA LYS A 13 34.17 -64.54 34.74
C LYS A 13 34.34 -65.93 34.04
N ARG A 14 34.75 -66.11 32.76
CA ARG A 14 35.94 -65.61 32.02
C ARG A 14 35.99 -66.20 30.57
N GLN A 15 36.69 -65.50 29.65
CA GLN A 15 37.51 -65.97 28.49
C GLN A 15 36.92 -66.56 27.16
N LYS A 16 37.02 -65.74 26.10
CA LYS A 16 37.79 -65.90 24.82
C LYS A 16 37.88 -67.29 24.10
N VAL A 17 37.40 -67.33 22.84
CA VAL A 17 38.12 -67.63 21.55
C VAL A 17 37.31 -68.48 20.53
N SER A 18 37.22 -67.95 19.28
CA SER A 18 37.01 -68.55 17.92
C SER A 18 35.93 -69.62 17.70
N SER A 19 35.12 -69.62 16.63
CA SER A 19 35.48 -69.53 15.20
C SER A 19 34.21 -69.49 14.31
N ALA A 20 34.38 -68.91 13.11
CA ALA A 20 33.71 -69.10 11.79
C ALA A 20 32.32 -69.83 11.72
N THR A 21 31.33 -69.48 10.87
CA THR A 21 31.35 -68.95 9.49
C THR A 21 29.90 -68.63 9.02
N SER A 22 29.80 -67.97 7.86
CA SER A 22 28.66 -67.80 6.91
C SER A 22 27.78 -66.55 7.10
N THR A 23 28.11 -65.42 6.46
CA THR A 23 27.82 -64.98 5.07
C THR A 23 26.35 -64.66 4.76
N THR A 24 26.02 -63.37 4.79
CA THR A 24 25.13 -62.74 3.79
C THR A 24 25.62 -61.32 3.52
N ARG A 25 25.84 -61.05 2.23
CA ARG A 25 26.39 -59.83 1.62
C ARG A 25 25.62 -58.56 2.00
N ASN A 26 26.34 -57.54 2.45
CA ASN A 26 25.96 -56.14 2.23
C ASN A 26 27.01 -55.53 1.30
N GLN A 27 26.54 -54.93 0.21
CA GLN A 27 27.36 -54.22 -0.76
C GLN A 27 27.80 -52.89 -0.15
N ASP A 28 29.11 -52.74 0.06
CA ASP A 28 29.73 -51.44 0.29
C ASP A 28 29.57 -50.59 -0.99
N LYS A 29 28.90 -49.44 -0.86
CA LYS A 29 29.14 -48.30 -1.76
C LYS A 29 30.30 -47.52 -1.16
N GLU A 30 31.50 -47.72 -1.71
CA GLU A 30 32.61 -46.80 -1.50
C GLU A 30 32.15 -45.39 -1.91
N LYS A 31 32.09 -44.46 -0.94
CA LYS A 31 32.02 -43.03 -1.24
C LYS A 31 33.38 -42.62 -1.78
N GLU A 32 33.48 -42.36 -3.07
CA GLU A 32 34.61 -41.63 -3.65
C GLU A 32 34.80 -40.31 -2.89
N THR A 33 35.89 -40.19 -2.15
CA THR A 33 36.31 -38.93 -1.53
C THR A 33 36.85 -38.02 -2.63
N LEU A 34 36.09 -36.98 -2.99
CA LEU A 34 36.53 -35.91 -3.88
C LEU A 34 37.81 -35.28 -3.32
N LYS A 35 38.89 -35.22 -4.10
CA LYS A 35 40.12 -34.52 -3.70
C LYS A 35 39.89 -33.02 -3.77
N TRP A 36 40.00 -32.34 -2.63
CA TRP A 36 39.83 -30.89 -2.56
C TRP A 36 41.05 -30.15 -3.17
N PRO A 37 40.82 -29.06 -3.90
CA PRO A 37 41.87 -28.10 -4.24
C PRO A 37 42.57 -27.54 -2.99
N GLU A 38 43.85 -27.18 -3.11
CA GLU A 38 44.69 -26.67 -2.01
C GLU A 38 44.07 -25.44 -1.31
N TYR A 39 43.30 -24.64 -2.04
CA TYR A 39 42.55 -23.49 -1.51
C TYR A 39 41.47 -23.87 -0.48
N PHE A 40 40.74 -24.97 -0.65
CA PHE A 40 39.72 -25.39 0.33
C PHE A 40 40.35 -26.00 1.59
N HIS A 41 41.59 -26.51 1.49
CA HIS A 41 42.39 -26.83 2.67
C HIS A 41 42.76 -25.57 3.45
N ASP A 42 43.08 -24.48 2.75
CA ASP A 42 43.35 -23.17 3.35
C ASP A 42 42.15 -22.61 4.14
N VAL A 43 40.95 -22.65 3.53
CA VAL A 43 39.70 -22.24 4.18
C VAL A 43 39.34 -23.17 5.35
N SER A 44 39.67 -24.46 5.26
CA SER A 44 39.49 -25.42 6.36
C SER A 44 40.41 -25.13 7.56
N GLU A 45 41.62 -24.61 7.34
CA GLU A 45 42.50 -24.17 8.42
C GLU A 45 41.94 -22.92 9.11
N VAL A 46 41.39 -21.98 8.35
CA VAL A 46 40.68 -20.83 8.91
C VAL A 46 39.45 -21.30 9.71
N PHE A 47 38.70 -22.31 9.25
CA PHE A 47 37.57 -22.86 10.00
C PHE A 47 37.95 -23.49 11.37
N ALA A 48 39.23 -23.80 11.62
CA ALA A 48 39.72 -24.24 12.94
C ALA A 48 39.49 -23.18 14.05
N LEU A 49 39.23 -21.91 13.68
CA LEU A 49 38.68 -20.82 14.49
C LEU A 49 37.47 -21.22 15.34
N ASN A 50 36.65 -22.17 14.86
CA ASN A 50 35.47 -22.68 15.58
C ASN A 50 35.81 -23.25 16.96
N THR A 51 37.05 -23.74 17.16
CA THR A 51 37.52 -24.20 18.48
C THR A 51 37.70 -23.04 19.46
N VAL A 52 38.23 -21.91 19.00
CA VAL A 52 38.43 -20.69 19.81
C VAL A 52 37.10 -20.01 20.09
N LEU A 53 36.25 -19.90 19.07
CA LEU A 53 34.90 -19.34 19.19
C LEU A 53 34.02 -20.18 20.13
N ALA A 54 34.05 -21.52 20.04
CA ALA A 54 33.35 -22.38 20.99
C ALA A 54 33.85 -22.21 22.43
N PHE A 55 35.15 -21.95 22.64
CA PHE A 55 35.71 -21.67 23.95
C PHE A 55 35.29 -20.30 24.50
N VAL A 56 35.28 -19.25 23.68
CA VAL A 56 34.84 -17.91 24.08
C VAL A 56 33.32 -17.88 24.35
N SER A 57 32.50 -18.48 23.48
CA SER A 57 31.05 -18.61 23.68
C SER A 57 30.69 -19.48 24.91
N SER A 58 31.55 -20.43 25.31
CA SER A 58 31.33 -21.19 26.55
C SER A 58 31.45 -20.33 27.82
N ARG A 59 32.15 -19.18 27.75
CA ARG A 59 32.29 -18.22 28.85
C ARG A 59 31.24 -17.12 28.70
N ARG A 60 30.10 -17.33 29.35
CA ARG A 60 28.89 -16.46 29.34
C ARG A 60 29.08 -14.97 29.71
N HIS A 61 30.30 -14.53 30.03
CA HIS A 61 30.61 -13.17 30.49
C HIS A 61 31.55 -12.40 29.56
N LEU A 62 31.88 -12.94 28.38
CA LEU A 62 32.74 -12.30 27.38
C LEU A 62 31.97 -12.11 26.08
N ALA A 63 31.95 -10.90 25.55
CA ALA A 63 31.39 -10.61 24.24
C ALA A 63 32.36 -11.07 23.13
N THR A 64 31.85 -11.77 22.12
CA THR A 64 32.62 -12.29 20.96
C THR A 64 32.85 -11.21 19.90
N THR A 65 33.64 -10.20 20.25
CA THR A 65 33.99 -9.12 19.31
C THR A 65 35.15 -9.56 18.40
N PHE A 66 35.11 -9.17 17.14
CA PHE A 66 36.12 -9.52 16.15
C PHE A 66 37.56 -9.12 16.56
N PRO A 67 37.81 -7.91 17.13
CA PRO A 67 39.14 -7.54 17.61
C PRO A 67 39.68 -8.43 18.75
N MET A 68 38.80 -8.93 19.63
CA MET A 68 39.20 -9.79 20.75
C MET A 68 39.57 -11.21 20.29
N ILE A 69 38.87 -11.71 19.26
CA ILE A 69 39.09 -13.03 18.69
C ILE A 69 40.30 -13.04 17.75
N ARG A 70 40.52 -11.95 17.03
CA ARG A 70 41.59 -11.79 16.03
C ARG A 70 42.98 -12.12 16.58
N SER A 71 43.38 -11.56 17.73
CA SER A 71 44.70 -11.78 18.31
C SER A 71 44.96 -13.24 18.73
N SER A 72 43.93 -13.90 19.28
CA SER A 72 44.01 -15.30 19.72
C SER A 72 44.09 -16.26 18.52
N VAL A 73 43.45 -15.90 17.41
CA VAL A 73 43.38 -16.70 16.20
C VAL A 73 44.63 -16.53 15.33
N GLU A 74 45.13 -15.30 15.19
CA GLU A 74 46.38 -15.03 14.48
C GLU A 74 47.56 -15.76 15.14
N GLY A 75 47.54 -15.92 16.46
CA GLY A 75 48.52 -16.75 17.20
C GLY A 75 48.45 -18.25 16.89
N LEU A 76 47.27 -18.79 16.54
CA LEU A 76 47.08 -20.20 16.16
C LEU A 76 47.36 -20.44 14.67
N LEU A 77 46.93 -19.52 13.80
CA LEU A 77 47.12 -19.60 12.35
C LEU A 77 48.54 -19.21 11.91
N LYS A 78 49.30 -18.47 12.75
CA LYS A 78 50.61 -17.87 12.43
C LYS A 78 50.59 -16.94 11.20
N ARG A 79 49.42 -16.43 10.82
CA ARG A 79 49.16 -15.50 9.71
C ARG A 79 47.99 -14.57 10.06
N PRO A 80 47.87 -13.37 9.46
CA PRO A 80 46.81 -12.41 9.77
C PRO A 80 45.42 -12.95 9.38
N LEU A 81 44.40 -12.65 10.19
CA LEU A 81 43.02 -13.01 9.90
C LEU A 81 42.34 -11.90 9.10
N GLU A 82 42.13 -12.13 7.80
CA GLU A 82 41.46 -11.18 6.92
C GLU A 82 39.93 -11.30 6.99
N LEU A 83 39.22 -10.17 6.87
CA LEU A 83 37.75 -10.11 6.85
C LEU A 83 37.16 -10.89 5.66
N SER A 84 37.85 -10.88 4.53
CA SER A 84 37.51 -11.62 3.31
C SER A 84 37.39 -13.12 3.58
N LYS A 85 38.32 -13.70 4.34
CA LYS A 85 38.33 -15.14 4.70
C LYS A 85 37.20 -15.54 5.65
N VAL A 86 36.78 -14.63 6.52
CA VAL A 86 35.62 -14.86 7.40
C VAL A 86 34.31 -14.73 6.62
N ALA A 87 34.26 -13.83 5.64
CA ALA A 87 33.11 -13.71 4.74
C ALA A 87 32.99 -14.92 3.79
N GLU A 88 34.10 -15.53 3.35
CA GLU A 88 34.10 -16.82 2.63
C GLU A 88 33.47 -17.93 3.48
N LEU A 89 33.76 -17.98 4.80
CA LEU A 89 33.12 -18.93 5.72
C LEU A 89 31.63 -18.66 5.92
N LYS A 90 31.22 -17.39 5.98
CA LYS A 90 29.81 -16.99 6.05
C LYS A 90 29.05 -17.35 4.77
N ALA A 91 29.65 -17.17 3.60
CA ALA A 91 29.05 -17.55 2.33
C ALA A 91 28.88 -19.08 2.20
N LEU A 92 29.84 -19.85 2.72
CA LEU A 92 29.76 -21.31 2.73
C LEU A 92 28.76 -21.86 3.77
N LEU A 93 28.61 -21.17 4.91
CA LEU A 93 27.74 -21.58 6.03
C LEU A 93 26.87 -20.40 6.52
N PRO A 94 25.89 -19.94 5.70
CA PRO A 94 25.12 -18.73 5.98
C PRO A 94 24.24 -18.85 7.24
N ASP A 95 23.76 -20.03 7.57
CA ASP A 95 22.90 -20.25 8.74
C ASP A 95 23.68 -20.53 10.04
N VAL A 96 25.02 -20.65 9.94
CA VAL A 96 25.85 -21.07 11.07
C VAL A 96 26.75 -19.93 11.54
N VAL A 97 27.27 -19.10 10.65
CA VAL A 97 28.10 -17.93 11.01
C VAL A 97 27.22 -16.69 11.07
N GLU A 98 27.32 -15.87 12.12
CA GLU A 98 26.80 -14.51 12.17
C GLU A 98 27.97 -13.54 12.17
N PHE A 99 28.01 -12.66 11.17
CA PHE A 99 29.11 -11.71 10.97
C PHE A 99 28.50 -10.36 10.59
N ALA A 100 28.44 -9.42 11.53
CA ALA A 100 27.74 -8.14 11.37
C ALA A 100 28.26 -7.06 12.35
N TYR A 101 28.04 -5.79 12.01
CA TYR A 101 28.23 -4.67 12.94
C TYR A 101 26.99 -4.51 13.82
N ILE A 102 27.18 -4.46 15.14
CA ILE A 102 26.12 -4.29 16.12
C ILE A 102 26.43 -3.05 16.96
N PRO A 103 25.45 -2.19 17.30
CA PRO A 103 25.66 -1.05 18.18
C PRO A 103 26.26 -1.50 19.53
N HIS A 104 27.19 -0.74 20.08
CA HIS A 104 27.84 -1.11 21.35
C HIS A 104 26.81 -1.29 22.50
N SER A 105 25.67 -0.60 22.45
CA SER A 105 24.57 -0.73 23.43
C SER A 105 23.88 -2.10 23.42
N ASP A 106 23.93 -2.82 22.31
CA ASP A 106 23.18 -4.06 22.10
C ASP A 106 24.00 -5.31 22.46
N LEU A 107 25.29 -5.13 22.77
CA LEU A 107 26.17 -6.15 23.36
C LEU A 107 25.73 -6.49 24.79
N ARG A 108 24.74 -7.37 24.93
CA ARG A 108 24.26 -7.85 26.24
C ARG A 108 25.31 -8.70 26.95
N ILE A 109 26.15 -8.10 27.77
CA ILE A 109 26.91 -8.81 28.82
C ILE A 109 25.97 -8.94 30.03
N HIS A 110 25.66 -10.17 30.47
CA HIS A 110 24.97 -10.40 31.75
C HIS A 110 25.89 -9.98 32.93
N GLY A 111 25.98 -8.67 33.19
CA GLY A 111 26.96 -8.06 34.08
C GLY A 111 26.42 -7.16 35.20
N GLU A 112 25.11 -6.96 35.34
CA GLU A 112 24.56 -6.03 36.37
C GLU A 112 23.82 -6.69 37.54
N THR A 113 24.16 -7.93 37.90
CA THR A 113 23.59 -8.58 39.11
C THR A 113 24.59 -9.12 40.13
N VAL A 114 25.89 -8.78 40.04
CA VAL A 114 26.89 -9.29 41.02
C VAL A 114 27.78 -8.19 41.65
N TYR A 115 27.49 -6.91 41.45
CA TYR A 115 28.17 -5.83 42.21
C TYR A 115 27.68 -5.68 43.67
N ARG A 116 27.21 -6.76 44.30
CA ARG A 116 26.98 -6.86 45.76
C ARG A 116 27.06 -8.32 46.18
N GLN A 117 28.25 -8.91 46.17
CA GLN A 117 28.72 -9.97 47.09
C GLN A 117 29.84 -10.79 46.44
N ASN A 118 31.09 -10.44 46.74
CA ASN A 118 32.06 -11.34 47.38
C ASN A 118 33.49 -10.83 47.16
N LYS A 119 34.01 -10.21 48.22
CA LYS A 119 35.44 -10.15 48.50
C LYS A 119 35.96 -11.57 48.71
N ARG A 120 37.15 -11.85 48.14
CA ARG A 120 38.08 -13.01 48.32
C ARG A 120 37.95 -14.13 47.28
N SER A 121 38.93 -14.22 46.37
CA SER A 121 40.10 -15.11 46.53
C SER A 121 41.06 -14.95 45.34
N ASN A 122 42.36 -15.00 45.63
CA ASN A 122 43.50 -14.78 44.75
C ASN A 122 43.59 -15.75 43.56
N SER A 123 43.94 -15.21 42.39
CA SER A 123 44.82 -15.87 41.40
C SER A 123 45.72 -14.81 40.75
N PRO A 124 47.05 -14.91 40.85
CA PRO A 124 47.98 -14.01 40.16
C PRO A 124 48.12 -14.49 38.72
N ASP A 125 47.90 -13.62 37.73
CA ASP A 125 48.55 -13.65 36.39
C ASP A 125 47.80 -12.85 35.32
N PHE A 126 46.62 -12.27 35.60
CA PHE A 126 45.87 -11.52 34.56
C PHE A 126 45.92 -9.99 34.68
N THR A 127 46.62 -9.43 35.67
CA THR A 127 46.74 -7.97 35.86
C THR A 127 47.70 -7.28 34.89
N LEU A 128 48.45 -8.03 34.07
CA LEU A 128 49.42 -7.47 33.13
C LEU A 128 48.87 -7.20 31.71
N HIS A 129 47.63 -7.59 31.42
CA HIS A 129 47.00 -7.34 30.10
C HIS A 129 45.89 -6.28 30.11
N SER A 130 45.41 -5.88 31.28
CA SER A 130 44.37 -4.85 31.42
C SER A 130 44.90 -3.41 31.38
N GLN A 131 46.22 -3.21 31.49
CA GLN A 131 46.82 -1.86 31.53
C GLN A 131 47.26 -1.33 30.15
N SER A 132 47.18 -2.12 29.10
CA SER A 132 47.64 -1.76 27.74
C SER A 132 46.57 -1.10 26.86
N LEU A 133 45.33 -1.01 27.33
CA LEU A 133 44.18 -0.51 26.55
C LEU A 133 43.79 0.94 26.87
N ALA A 134 44.61 1.66 27.65
CA ALA A 134 44.44 3.08 27.92
C ALA A 134 45.54 3.88 27.21
N ILE A 135 45.32 4.22 25.93
CA ILE A 135 46.08 5.23 25.18
C ILE A 135 45.03 6.07 24.42
N GLU A 136 44.62 7.19 25.02
CA GLU A 136 44.94 8.58 24.61
C GLU A 136 44.22 9.05 23.33
N THR A 137 43.17 9.85 23.51
CA THR A 137 42.76 10.87 22.53
C THR A 137 42.80 12.26 23.16
N PRO A 138 43.34 13.28 22.48
CA PRO A 138 43.55 14.60 23.05
C PRO A 138 42.26 15.40 23.11
N SER A 139 42.09 16.12 24.21
CA SER A 139 41.10 17.16 24.43
C SER A 139 41.14 18.24 23.34
N GLY A 140 40.04 18.38 22.60
CA GLY A 140 39.77 19.44 21.63
C GLY A 140 38.27 19.75 21.55
N SER A 141 37.92 20.99 21.84
CA SER A 141 36.59 21.60 21.95
C SER A 141 35.65 21.43 20.75
N LEU A 142 34.40 20.97 20.96
CA LEU A 142 33.27 21.17 20.03
C LEU A 142 31.89 21.24 20.75
N LEU A 143 30.99 21.95 20.08
CA LEU A 143 29.60 22.35 20.38
C LEU A 143 28.60 21.19 20.59
N PRO A 144 27.39 21.43 21.14
CA PRO A 144 26.39 20.38 21.36
C PRO A 144 25.70 19.99 20.06
N GLY A 145 25.94 18.76 19.58
CA GLY A 145 25.22 18.15 18.46
C GLY A 145 25.97 16.96 17.89
N HIS A 146 25.29 15.81 17.84
CA HIS A 146 25.74 14.51 17.33
C HIS A 146 26.73 13.73 18.22
N GLU A 147 26.20 12.92 19.13
CA GLU A 147 26.92 11.75 19.65
C GLU A 147 26.88 10.68 18.55
N GLU A 148 28.05 10.28 18.03
CA GLU A 148 28.17 9.21 17.03
C GLU A 148 27.95 7.86 17.72
N GLU A 149 27.00 7.06 17.24
CA GLU A 149 26.76 5.70 17.73
C GLU A 149 27.95 4.79 17.35
N GLU A 150 28.75 4.37 18.33
CA GLU A 150 29.86 3.43 18.14
C GLU A 150 29.34 2.00 17.87
N HIS A 151 29.75 1.41 16.74
CA HIS A 151 29.40 0.04 16.34
C HIS A 151 30.60 -0.90 16.46
N VAL A 152 30.36 -2.14 16.91
CA VAL A 152 31.40 -3.17 17.07
C VAL A 152 31.12 -4.33 16.12
N LEU A 153 32.15 -4.81 15.43
CA LEU A 153 32.07 -5.99 14.56
C LEU A 153 32.02 -7.26 15.42
N VAL A 154 30.94 -8.03 15.29
CA VAL A 154 30.69 -9.28 16.04
C VAL A 154 30.83 -10.48 15.10
N LEU A 155 31.43 -11.56 15.62
CA LEU A 155 31.50 -12.86 14.96
C LEU A 155 30.98 -13.93 15.93
N GLU A 156 29.85 -14.54 15.61
CA GLU A 156 29.23 -15.59 16.41
C GLU A 156 28.88 -16.80 15.54
N PHE A 157 28.78 -17.99 16.16
CA PHE A 157 28.18 -19.15 15.49
C PHE A 157 26.83 -19.45 16.11
N ALA A 158 25.76 -19.44 15.31
CA ALA A 158 24.40 -19.70 15.80
C ALA A 158 24.32 -21.03 16.57
N GLU A 159 23.74 -21.01 17.78
CA GLU A 159 23.52 -22.21 18.60
C GLU A 159 22.35 -23.06 18.08
N ASN A 160 22.54 -23.73 16.96
CA ASN A 160 21.70 -24.87 16.62
C ASN A 160 22.29 -26.10 17.31
N PHE A 161 21.80 -26.44 18.52
CA PHE A 161 21.61 -27.81 19.06
C PHE A 161 21.34 -27.75 20.58
N ARG A 162 20.06 -27.76 20.99
CA ARG A 162 19.68 -28.22 22.34
C ARG A 162 19.99 -29.72 22.46
N THR A 163 21.22 -30.09 22.83
CA THR A 163 21.52 -31.43 23.34
C THR A 163 22.43 -31.35 24.56
N THR A 164 22.00 -31.98 25.66
CA THR A 164 22.60 -31.97 27.00
C THR A 164 23.91 -32.79 27.14
N LYS A 165 24.74 -32.88 26.09
CA LYS A 165 26.06 -33.55 26.16
C LYS A 165 27.11 -32.79 25.33
N SER A 166 27.97 -32.03 26.00
CA SER A 166 29.00 -31.16 25.42
C SER A 166 30.21 -31.88 24.77
N GLY A 167 30.10 -33.16 24.42
CA GLY A 167 31.24 -33.95 23.92
C GLY A 167 31.54 -33.85 22.42
N ASN A 168 30.54 -33.59 21.56
CA ASN A 168 30.69 -33.79 20.09
C ASN A 168 30.29 -32.56 19.24
N LEU A 169 30.22 -31.36 19.81
CA LEU A 169 29.75 -30.17 19.07
C LEU A 169 30.73 -29.72 17.97
N VAL A 170 32.04 -29.76 18.27
CA VAL A 170 33.10 -29.36 17.33
C VAL A 170 33.19 -30.32 16.14
N GLU A 171 33.13 -31.64 16.39
CA GLU A 171 33.14 -32.66 15.34
C GLU A 171 31.94 -32.55 14.40
N LYS A 172 30.74 -32.29 14.94
CA LYS A 172 29.53 -32.09 14.12
C LYS A 172 29.62 -30.85 13.23
N ARG A 173 30.16 -29.74 13.75
CA ARG A 173 30.38 -28.51 12.96
C ARG A 173 31.44 -28.71 11.87
N ASN A 174 32.52 -29.43 12.17
CA ASN A 174 33.55 -29.77 11.19
C ASN A 174 33.01 -30.71 10.09
N GLN A 175 32.07 -31.60 10.43
CA GLN A 175 31.41 -32.45 9.43
C GLN A 175 30.48 -31.63 8.52
N ARG A 176 29.69 -30.70 9.10
CA ARG A 176 28.82 -29.79 8.32
C ARG A 176 29.61 -28.93 7.33
N PHE A 177 30.80 -28.46 7.72
CA PHE A 177 31.71 -27.73 6.84
C PHE A 177 32.16 -28.60 5.66
N LYS A 178 32.57 -29.85 5.92
CA LYS A 178 32.96 -30.80 4.85
C LYS A 178 31.82 -31.06 3.87
N ASP A 179 30.61 -31.28 4.39
CA ASP A 179 29.44 -31.55 3.56
C ASP A 179 29.10 -30.33 2.66
N ALA A 180 29.24 -29.11 3.17
CA ALA A 180 29.00 -27.88 2.40
C ALA A 180 30.03 -27.64 1.27
N VAL A 181 31.31 -27.96 1.51
CA VAL A 181 32.35 -27.91 0.46
C VAL A 181 32.05 -28.94 -0.63
N ASP A 182 31.65 -30.16 -0.26
CA ASP A 182 31.32 -31.22 -1.21
C ASP A 182 30.05 -30.91 -2.03
N GLU A 183 29.07 -30.20 -1.45
CA GLU A 183 27.88 -29.70 -2.17
C GLU A 183 28.23 -28.60 -3.17
N LEU A 184 29.06 -27.63 -2.76
CA LEU A 184 29.53 -26.56 -3.65
C LEU A 184 30.27 -27.14 -4.86
N MET A 185 31.19 -28.08 -4.64
CA MET A 185 31.95 -28.74 -5.70
C MET A 185 31.09 -29.54 -6.68
N LYS A 186 29.95 -30.08 -6.24
CA LYS A 186 28.99 -30.78 -7.11
C LYS A 186 28.08 -29.83 -7.88
N ALA A 187 27.86 -28.64 -7.36
CA ALA A 187 27.00 -27.62 -7.97
C ALA A 187 27.74 -26.76 -9.02
N THR A 188 29.07 -26.75 -9.02
CA THR A 188 29.88 -26.00 -10.00
C THR A 188 29.79 -26.62 -11.41
N PRO A 189 29.43 -25.86 -12.46
CA PRO A 189 29.42 -26.34 -13.86
C PRO A 189 30.82 -26.71 -14.39
N GLU A 190 30.89 -27.63 -15.37
CA GLU A 190 32.16 -28.00 -16.03
C GLU A 190 32.75 -26.79 -16.80
N GLY A 191 33.75 -26.13 -16.21
CA GLY A 191 34.47 -25.00 -16.82
C GLY A 191 34.75 -23.82 -15.88
N GLU A 192 34.06 -23.73 -14.76
CA GLU A 192 34.29 -22.68 -13.74
C GLU A 192 35.08 -23.21 -12.54
N VAL A 193 35.91 -22.35 -11.95
CA VAL A 193 36.69 -22.70 -10.75
C VAL A 193 35.85 -22.40 -9.52
N SER A 194 35.49 -23.42 -8.72
CA SER A 194 34.66 -23.29 -7.51
C SER A 194 35.16 -22.25 -6.49
N MET A 195 36.45 -21.90 -6.54
CA MET A 195 37.05 -20.82 -5.76
C MET A 195 36.47 -19.45 -6.11
N ASP A 196 36.30 -19.14 -7.40
CA ASP A 196 35.88 -17.82 -7.87
C ASP A 196 34.41 -17.56 -7.50
N LEU A 197 33.57 -18.60 -7.56
CA LEU A 197 32.18 -18.56 -7.10
C LEU A 197 32.08 -18.30 -5.60
N LEU A 198 32.91 -18.98 -4.79
CA LEU A 198 32.94 -18.76 -3.34
C LEU A 198 33.43 -17.35 -3.00
N GLN A 199 34.48 -16.86 -3.68
CA GLN A 199 35.00 -15.51 -3.47
C GLN A 199 34.02 -14.42 -3.93
N ALA A 200 33.28 -14.65 -5.02
CA ALA A 200 32.22 -13.75 -5.46
C ALA A 200 31.09 -13.70 -4.43
N ALA A 201 30.59 -14.85 -3.97
CA ALA A 201 29.57 -14.93 -2.93
C ALA A 201 30.03 -14.34 -1.58
N ALA A 202 31.32 -14.45 -1.25
CA ALA A 202 31.90 -13.89 -0.03
C ALA A 202 31.86 -12.36 0.02
N ARG A 203 31.94 -11.67 -1.14
CA ARG A 203 31.94 -10.20 -1.17
C ARG A 203 30.65 -9.61 -0.59
N ASP A 204 29.52 -10.28 -0.82
CA ASP A 204 28.20 -9.85 -0.33
C ASP A 204 28.02 -10.06 1.19
N HIS A 205 28.93 -10.81 1.82
CA HIS A 205 28.89 -11.15 3.24
C HIS A 205 29.91 -10.39 4.09
N ILE A 206 30.64 -9.42 3.51
CA ILE A 206 31.54 -8.52 4.25
C ILE A 206 30.70 -7.42 4.94
N PRO A 207 30.69 -7.33 6.27
CA PRO A 207 29.92 -6.31 6.98
C PRO A 207 30.46 -4.91 6.71
N VAL A 208 29.58 -3.97 6.41
CA VAL A 208 29.93 -2.56 6.21
C VAL A 208 29.79 -1.81 7.53
N ASN A 209 30.84 -1.08 7.95
CA ASN A 209 30.84 -0.31 9.19
C ASN A 209 29.85 0.87 9.10
N PRO A 210 28.78 0.90 9.92
CA PRO A 210 27.79 1.99 9.89
C PRO A 210 28.34 3.34 10.36
N SER A 211 29.39 3.33 11.18
CA SER A 211 30.02 4.53 11.77
C SER A 211 31.19 5.09 10.95
N ALA A 212 31.62 4.40 9.89
CA ALA A 212 32.77 4.85 9.11
C ALA A 212 32.39 6.08 8.25
N LYS A 213 32.67 7.29 8.76
CA LYS A 213 32.79 8.48 7.91
C LYS A 213 33.88 8.24 6.86
N LYS A 214 33.49 8.31 5.58
CA LYS A 214 34.32 8.04 4.41
C LYS A 214 35.75 8.56 4.53
N ALA A 215 36.72 7.66 4.39
CA ALA A 215 37.99 7.93 3.75
C ALA A 215 38.46 6.65 3.04
N LEU A 216 37.77 6.25 1.97
CA LEU A 216 38.38 5.37 0.98
C LEU A 216 39.06 6.27 -0.06
N PRO A 217 40.36 6.07 -0.35
CA PRO A 217 40.99 6.72 -1.48
C PRO A 217 40.28 6.27 -2.75
N ALA A 218 39.96 7.23 -3.60
CA ALA A 218 39.36 7.02 -4.91
C ALA A 218 40.22 6.05 -5.73
N ASN A 219 39.80 4.79 -5.80
CA ASN A 219 40.22 3.87 -6.84
C ASN A 219 39.05 3.75 -7.83
N ASP A 220 39.17 4.46 -8.95
CA ASP A 220 38.65 4.15 -10.30
C ASP A 220 37.21 3.62 -10.49
N SER A 221 36.28 3.82 -9.57
CA SER A 221 34.85 3.85 -9.91
C SER A 221 34.54 5.26 -10.40
N GLN A 222 34.47 5.41 -11.72
CA GLN A 222 34.12 6.63 -12.46
C GLN A 222 33.18 7.55 -11.67
N ASN A 223 33.57 8.82 -11.53
CA ASN A 223 32.71 9.91 -11.04
C ASN A 223 31.42 10.00 -11.87
N LEU A 224 30.39 9.25 -11.50
CA LEU A 224 29.03 9.40 -12.03
C LEU A 224 28.29 10.40 -11.15
N ILE A 225 28.66 11.68 -11.30
CA ILE A 225 27.85 12.79 -10.79
C ILE A 225 26.50 12.69 -11.50
N ILE A 226 25.41 12.56 -10.73
CA ILE A 226 24.07 12.57 -11.30
C ILE A 226 23.88 13.91 -12.00
N PRO A 227 23.54 13.95 -13.30
CA PRO A 227 23.29 15.21 -13.98
C PRO A 227 22.12 15.93 -13.30
N GLU A 228 22.22 17.26 -13.21
CA GLU A 228 21.09 18.07 -12.76
C GLU A 228 19.88 17.85 -13.68
N PRO A 229 18.63 17.85 -13.19
CA PRO A 229 17.44 17.65 -14.03
C PRO A 229 17.32 18.63 -15.21
N LYS A 230 18.05 19.75 -15.18
CA LYS A 230 18.14 20.71 -16.29
C LYS A 230 18.96 20.18 -17.46
N ASP A 231 19.98 19.37 -17.20
CA ASP A 231 20.98 18.90 -18.16
C ASP A 231 20.80 17.42 -18.51
N ARG A 232 19.62 16.84 -18.20
CA ARG A 232 19.31 15.44 -18.49
C ARG A 232 19.25 15.16 -20.00
N PRO A 233 19.63 13.94 -20.44
CA PRO A 233 19.44 13.51 -21.83
C PRO A 233 17.94 13.44 -22.21
N SER A 234 17.67 13.38 -23.52
CA SER A 234 16.31 13.24 -24.03
C SER A 234 15.73 11.87 -23.65
N ILE A 235 14.40 11.79 -23.50
CA ILE A 235 13.71 10.53 -23.24
C ILE A 235 13.99 9.53 -24.36
N ASP A 236 14.06 9.97 -25.62
CA ASP A 236 14.43 9.11 -26.75
C ASP A 236 15.81 8.45 -26.56
N ASP A 237 16.82 9.22 -26.18
CA ASP A 237 18.17 8.71 -25.95
C ASP A 237 18.20 7.71 -24.79
N ILE A 238 17.46 8.01 -23.72
CA ILE A 238 17.33 7.13 -22.55
C ILE A 238 16.66 5.81 -22.95
N LEU A 239 15.61 5.84 -23.76
CA LEU A 239 14.93 4.63 -24.24
C LEU A 239 15.83 3.77 -25.13
N LEU A 240 16.61 4.40 -26.03
CA LEU A 240 17.61 3.71 -26.83
C LEU A 240 18.71 3.09 -25.97
N GLU A 241 19.05 3.71 -24.84
CA GLU A 241 20.00 3.16 -23.89
C GLU A 241 19.42 1.99 -23.09
N ILE A 242 18.16 2.05 -22.70
CA ILE A 242 17.44 0.92 -22.05
C ILE A 242 17.49 -0.31 -22.95
N GLN A 243 17.23 -0.14 -24.25
CA GLN A 243 17.27 -1.24 -25.22
C GLN A 243 18.64 -1.91 -25.38
N LYS A 244 19.73 -1.24 -24.97
CA LYS A 244 21.10 -1.78 -24.99
C LYS A 244 21.49 -2.49 -23.70
N GLN A 245 20.67 -2.42 -22.65
CA GLN A 245 20.99 -3.02 -21.36
C GLN A 245 20.83 -4.53 -21.37
N GLN A 246 21.68 -5.25 -20.62
CA GLN A 246 21.63 -6.71 -20.53
C GLN A 246 20.34 -7.23 -19.89
N TRP A 247 19.70 -6.44 -19.02
CA TRP A 247 18.44 -6.77 -18.38
C TRP A 247 17.22 -6.53 -19.31
N TYR A 248 17.41 -5.88 -20.46
CA TYR A 248 16.36 -5.68 -21.45
C TYR A 248 16.21 -6.92 -22.35
N LYS A 249 15.02 -7.51 -22.35
CA LYS A 249 14.60 -8.70 -23.10
C LYS A 249 13.28 -8.43 -23.85
N ASN A 250 13.19 -7.27 -24.52
CA ASN A 250 12.00 -6.84 -25.26
C ASN A 250 10.74 -6.65 -24.40
N GLN A 251 10.88 -6.12 -23.18
CA GLN A 251 9.75 -5.85 -22.29
C GLN A 251 8.83 -4.72 -22.80
N ILE A 252 9.30 -3.83 -23.68
CA ILE A 252 8.45 -2.78 -24.25
C ILE A 252 7.57 -3.42 -25.34
N VAL A 253 6.30 -3.62 -25.00
CA VAL A 253 5.30 -4.24 -25.90
C VAL A 253 4.71 -3.20 -26.85
N ASP A 254 4.38 -2.03 -26.32
CA ASP A 254 3.85 -0.92 -27.10
C ASP A 254 4.53 0.39 -26.71
N ARG A 255 4.75 1.24 -27.71
CA ARG A 255 5.28 2.58 -27.56
C ARG A 255 4.44 3.53 -28.39
N ARG A 256 3.76 4.45 -27.71
CA ARG A 256 2.96 5.50 -28.35
C ARG A 256 3.52 6.88 -28.03
N THR A 257 3.88 7.60 -29.08
CA THR A 257 4.42 8.95 -28.97
C THR A 257 3.33 9.96 -29.33
N PHE A 258 3.10 10.92 -28.44
CA PHE A 258 2.28 12.11 -28.72
C PHE A 258 3.22 13.28 -28.99
N GLU A 259 3.08 13.86 -30.19
CA GLU A 259 3.90 14.98 -30.63
C GLU A 259 3.65 16.25 -29.82
N GLU A 260 4.63 17.15 -29.87
CA GLU A 260 4.51 18.45 -29.22
C GLU A 260 3.32 19.24 -29.76
N LYS A 261 2.63 19.94 -28.86
CA LYS A 261 1.50 20.81 -29.19
C LYS A 261 1.90 22.25 -28.91
N VAL A 262 1.81 23.10 -29.93
CA VAL A 262 2.05 24.54 -29.82
C VAL A 262 0.88 25.20 -29.07
N ALA A 263 1.18 26.23 -28.28
CA ALA A 263 0.16 27.00 -27.58
C ALA A 263 -0.82 27.65 -28.59
N ILE A 264 -2.11 27.55 -28.28
CA ILE A 264 -3.17 28.26 -28.99
C ILE A 264 -3.62 29.41 -28.10
N GLU A 265 -3.32 30.62 -28.52
CA GLU A 265 -3.69 31.84 -27.79
C GLU A 265 -5.17 32.19 -28.00
N GLY A 266 -5.79 32.75 -26.98
CA GLY A 266 -7.15 33.27 -27.00
C GLY A 266 -7.18 34.77 -26.71
N SER A 267 -8.20 35.46 -27.23
CA SER A 267 -8.44 36.87 -26.96
C SER A 267 -9.65 37.07 -26.04
N LEU A 268 -9.53 38.04 -25.15
CA LEU A 268 -10.65 38.48 -24.32
C LEU A 268 -11.53 39.45 -25.10
N ALA A 269 -12.83 39.37 -24.89
CA ALA A 269 -13.79 40.32 -25.47
C ALA A 269 -13.58 41.73 -24.90
N GLU A 270 -13.25 41.81 -23.61
CA GLU A 270 -12.85 43.04 -22.94
C GLU A 270 -11.42 42.92 -22.41
N PRO A 271 -10.51 43.85 -22.78
CA PRO A 271 -9.13 43.79 -22.34
C PRO A 271 -9.01 43.91 -20.81
N LEU A 272 -8.01 43.24 -20.25
CA LEU A 272 -7.70 43.37 -18.82
C LEU A 272 -7.15 44.77 -18.53
N SER A 273 -7.37 45.27 -17.32
CA SER A 273 -6.72 46.48 -16.81
C SER A 273 -5.19 46.33 -16.82
N HIS A 274 -4.47 47.44 -16.97
CA HIS A 274 -3.01 47.43 -16.99
C HIS A 274 -2.42 46.85 -15.68
N THR A 275 -3.08 47.07 -14.56
CA THR A 275 -2.76 46.54 -13.22
C THR A 275 -2.79 45.01 -13.21
N ILE A 276 -3.88 44.39 -13.69
CA ILE A 276 -4.00 42.93 -13.75
C ILE A 276 -2.99 42.34 -14.74
N GLN A 277 -2.79 42.96 -15.92
CA GLN A 277 -1.81 42.49 -16.90
C GLN A 277 -0.39 42.49 -16.34
N GLN A 278 0.00 43.57 -15.64
CA GLN A 278 1.29 43.67 -14.98
C GLN A 278 1.46 42.60 -13.89
N ALA A 279 0.44 42.41 -13.05
CA ALA A 279 0.47 41.41 -11.99
C ALA A 279 0.65 39.98 -12.53
N LEU A 280 -0.07 39.64 -13.61
CA LEU A 280 0.05 38.34 -14.29
C LEU A 280 1.45 38.13 -14.89
N ARG A 281 2.04 39.20 -15.45
CA ARG A 281 3.39 39.15 -16.01
C ARG A 281 4.45 38.97 -14.92
N GLU A 282 4.40 39.75 -13.84
CA GLU A 282 5.41 39.74 -12.79
C GLU A 282 5.34 38.49 -11.90
N SER A 283 4.13 38.06 -11.52
CA SER A 283 3.96 36.93 -10.59
C SER A 283 3.96 35.57 -11.28
N ARG A 284 3.52 35.49 -12.54
CA ARG A 284 3.29 34.21 -13.25
C ARG A 284 3.98 34.10 -14.61
N ASN A 285 4.67 35.14 -15.09
CA ASN A 285 5.21 35.21 -16.46
C ASN A 285 4.15 34.98 -17.55
N ILE A 286 2.90 35.38 -17.30
CA ILE A 286 1.82 35.26 -18.28
C ILE A 286 1.75 36.54 -19.10
N THR A 287 2.05 36.44 -20.39
CA THR A 287 1.95 37.56 -21.36
C THR A 287 0.70 37.47 -22.24
N SER A 288 0.21 36.26 -22.49
CA SER A 288 -0.98 35.95 -23.28
C SER A 288 -1.77 34.85 -22.59
N LEU A 289 -3.07 34.78 -22.87
CA LEU A 289 -3.96 33.75 -22.32
C LEU A 289 -4.15 32.64 -23.36
N TYR A 290 -4.24 31.39 -22.90
CA TYR A 290 -4.61 30.28 -23.77
C TYR A 290 -6.08 30.36 -24.17
N TYR A 291 -6.43 29.75 -25.31
CA TYR A 291 -7.79 29.72 -25.85
C TYR A 291 -8.85 29.41 -24.78
N HIS A 292 -8.71 28.29 -24.08
CA HIS A 292 -9.66 27.88 -23.03
C HIS A 292 -9.75 28.86 -21.85
N GLN A 293 -8.63 29.51 -21.50
CA GLN A 293 -8.63 30.52 -20.44
C GLN A 293 -9.45 31.74 -20.87
N ALA A 294 -9.20 32.25 -22.08
CA ALA A 294 -9.92 33.40 -22.62
C ALA A 294 -11.42 33.10 -22.82
N ALA A 295 -11.76 31.94 -23.39
CA ALA A 295 -13.13 31.51 -23.58
C ALA A 295 -13.91 31.43 -22.26
N ALA A 296 -13.32 30.81 -21.23
CA ALA A 296 -13.93 30.70 -19.91
C ALA A 296 -14.08 32.06 -19.21
N ILE A 297 -13.06 32.92 -19.27
CA ILE A 297 -13.12 34.27 -18.69
C ILE A 297 -14.22 35.11 -19.36
N ASN A 298 -14.35 35.03 -20.69
CA ASN A 298 -15.40 35.72 -21.43
C ASN A 298 -16.80 35.21 -21.03
N ALA A 299 -16.99 33.91 -20.85
CA ALA A 299 -18.25 33.34 -20.39
C ALA A 299 -18.60 33.77 -18.95
N ILE A 300 -17.60 33.83 -18.05
CA ILE A 300 -17.78 34.33 -16.67
C ILE A 300 -18.16 35.82 -16.68
N ALA A 301 -17.55 36.63 -17.55
CA ALA A 301 -17.92 38.04 -17.71
C ALA A 301 -19.38 38.22 -18.16
N GLN A 302 -19.92 37.28 -18.95
CA GLN A 302 -21.33 37.20 -19.34
C GLN A 302 -22.24 36.64 -18.23
N ARG A 303 -21.72 36.40 -17.02
CA ARG A 303 -22.42 35.81 -15.86
C ARG A 303 -22.93 34.38 -16.06
N LYS A 304 -22.33 33.62 -16.97
CA LYS A 304 -22.63 32.19 -17.14
C LYS A 304 -21.87 31.34 -16.13
N HIS A 305 -22.44 30.21 -15.72
CA HIS A 305 -21.68 29.17 -15.02
C HIS A 305 -20.77 28.46 -16.02
N VAL A 306 -19.56 28.10 -15.61
CA VAL A 306 -18.56 27.55 -16.52
C VAL A 306 -17.97 26.26 -15.97
N ILE A 307 -17.85 25.24 -16.82
CA ILE A 307 -16.98 24.10 -16.57
C ILE A 307 -15.90 24.02 -17.64
N VAL A 308 -14.66 23.87 -17.17
CA VAL A 308 -13.50 23.67 -18.04
C VAL A 308 -12.95 22.27 -17.84
N SER A 309 -12.87 21.51 -18.93
CA SER A 309 -12.33 20.16 -18.96
C SER A 309 -11.08 20.11 -19.83
N THR A 310 -9.94 20.45 -19.25
CA THR A 310 -8.62 20.49 -19.94
C THR A 310 -7.55 19.76 -19.14
N SER A 311 -6.44 19.42 -19.80
CA SER A 311 -5.38 18.60 -19.22
C SER A 311 -4.79 19.19 -17.93
N THR A 312 -4.12 18.36 -17.13
CA THR A 312 -3.36 18.81 -15.98
C THR A 312 -2.27 19.81 -16.42
N ALA A 313 -2.02 20.83 -15.61
CA ALA A 313 -1.04 21.90 -15.89
C ALA A 313 -1.35 22.83 -17.09
N SER A 314 -2.59 22.86 -17.60
CA SER A 314 -3.05 23.84 -18.62
C SER A 314 -3.24 25.28 -18.11
N GLY A 315 -3.00 25.54 -16.81
CA GLY A 315 -3.20 26.85 -16.20
C GLY A 315 -4.66 27.13 -15.80
N LYS A 316 -5.40 26.10 -15.39
CA LYS A 316 -6.82 26.20 -15.02
C LYS A 316 -7.12 27.22 -13.91
N SER A 317 -6.17 27.49 -13.01
CA SER A 317 -6.38 28.46 -11.91
C SER A 317 -6.64 29.88 -12.41
N VAL A 318 -6.06 30.26 -13.56
CA VAL A 318 -6.21 31.58 -14.17
C VAL A 318 -7.67 31.89 -14.53
N ILE A 319 -8.44 30.84 -14.89
CA ILE A 319 -9.83 30.93 -15.32
C ILE A 319 -10.73 31.60 -14.28
N TYR A 320 -10.50 31.32 -13.00
CA TYR A 320 -11.29 31.90 -11.91
C TYR A 320 -10.53 32.97 -11.10
N GLN A 321 -9.19 33.00 -11.18
CA GLN A 321 -8.39 34.07 -10.57
C GLN A 321 -8.56 35.42 -11.30
N VAL A 322 -8.54 35.44 -12.64
CA VAL A 322 -8.69 36.69 -13.40
C VAL A 322 -10.06 37.34 -13.20
N PRO A 323 -11.20 36.61 -13.28
CA PRO A 323 -12.50 37.19 -12.98
C PRO A 323 -12.63 37.68 -11.54
N LEU A 324 -12.04 36.98 -10.57
CA LEU A 324 -11.96 37.45 -9.18
C LEU A 324 -11.28 38.82 -9.10
N LEU A 325 -10.13 39.00 -9.76
CA LEU A 325 -9.43 40.29 -9.76
C LEU A 325 -10.29 41.39 -10.37
N LYS A 326 -10.99 41.11 -11.48
CA LYS A 326 -11.96 42.07 -12.07
C LYS A 326 -13.05 42.47 -11.07
N PHE A 327 -13.67 41.49 -10.39
CA PHE A 327 -14.70 41.78 -9.40
C PHE A 327 -14.18 42.60 -8.20
N LEU A 328 -12.92 42.38 -7.80
CA LEU A 328 -12.28 43.14 -6.73
C LEU A 328 -11.90 44.57 -7.17
N GLU A 329 -11.50 44.78 -8.42
CA GLU A 329 -11.29 46.12 -8.99
C GLU A 329 -12.59 46.91 -9.10
N GLU A 330 -13.69 46.26 -9.49
CA GLU A 330 -15.03 46.88 -9.55
C GLU A 330 -15.61 47.17 -8.16
N SER A 331 -15.35 46.28 -7.19
CA SER A 331 -15.88 46.37 -5.84
C SER A 331 -14.93 45.74 -4.82
N SER A 332 -14.34 46.56 -3.95
CA SER A 332 -13.45 46.10 -2.88
C SER A 332 -14.11 45.15 -1.86
N ASN A 333 -15.45 45.17 -1.77
CA ASN A 333 -16.21 44.27 -0.91
C ASN A 333 -16.55 42.92 -1.55
N ALA A 334 -16.18 42.69 -2.81
CA ALA A 334 -16.50 41.43 -3.50
C ALA A 334 -15.81 40.25 -2.81
N THR A 335 -16.53 39.14 -2.66
CA THR A 335 -16.00 37.93 -2.02
C THR A 335 -16.05 36.71 -2.95
N ALA A 336 -15.19 35.73 -2.66
CA ALA A 336 -15.13 34.47 -3.41
C ALA A 336 -14.80 33.26 -2.53
N VAL A 337 -15.31 32.09 -2.92
CA VAL A 337 -15.02 30.81 -2.26
C VAL A 337 -14.37 29.87 -3.26
N PHE A 338 -13.17 29.39 -2.95
CA PHE A 338 -12.48 28.37 -3.72
C PHE A 338 -12.46 27.05 -2.94
N ILE A 339 -13.06 26.02 -3.54
CA ILE A 339 -13.23 24.70 -2.95
C ILE A 339 -12.26 23.74 -3.62
N TYR A 340 -11.42 23.11 -2.80
CA TYR A 340 -10.43 22.14 -3.25
C TYR A 340 -10.66 20.77 -2.59
N PRO A 341 -10.29 19.67 -3.27
CA PRO A 341 -10.44 18.32 -2.72
C PRO A 341 -9.45 18.05 -1.58
N THR A 342 -8.27 18.69 -1.61
CA THR A 342 -7.18 18.50 -0.64
C THR A 342 -6.75 19.83 -0.01
N LYS A 343 -6.39 19.79 1.28
CA LYS A 343 -5.92 20.96 2.04
C LYS A 343 -4.58 21.50 1.52
N ALA A 344 -3.69 20.61 1.08
CA ALA A 344 -2.39 20.98 0.53
C ALA A 344 -2.57 21.87 -0.71
N LEU A 345 -3.40 21.42 -1.66
CA LEU A 345 -3.70 22.19 -2.86
C LEU A 345 -4.36 23.54 -2.54
N ALA A 346 -5.28 23.57 -1.58
CA ALA A 346 -5.91 24.81 -1.12
C ALA A 346 -4.86 25.83 -0.61
N GLN A 347 -3.88 25.36 0.16
CA GLN A 347 -2.83 26.20 0.72
C GLN A 347 -1.87 26.72 -0.36
N ASP A 348 -1.47 25.87 -1.30
CA ASP A 348 -0.60 26.27 -2.42
C ASP A 348 -1.28 27.33 -3.28
N GLN A 349 -2.55 27.11 -3.64
CA GLN A 349 -3.33 28.06 -4.42
C GLN A 349 -3.57 29.37 -3.66
N ARG A 350 -3.69 29.33 -2.32
CA ARG A 350 -3.75 30.52 -1.48
C ARG A 350 -2.48 31.34 -1.60
N THR A 351 -1.31 30.75 -1.35
CA THR A 351 -0.03 31.46 -1.42
C THR A 351 0.23 32.02 -2.82
N ALA A 352 -0.16 31.26 -3.84
CA ALA A 352 0.03 31.68 -5.22
C ALA A 352 -0.95 32.80 -5.65
N LEU A 353 -2.12 32.92 -5.00
CA LEU A 353 -3.02 34.07 -5.14
C LEU A 353 -2.54 35.29 -4.33
N GLU A 354 -1.99 35.08 -3.12
CA GLU A 354 -1.39 36.16 -2.30
C GLU A 354 -0.30 36.90 -3.07
N GLN A 355 0.59 36.16 -3.74
CA GLN A 355 1.63 36.73 -4.59
C GLN A 355 1.06 37.54 -5.77
N LEU A 356 -0.01 37.03 -6.41
CA LEU A 356 -0.67 37.72 -7.51
C LEU A 356 -1.35 39.02 -7.05
N LEU A 357 -2.01 39.00 -5.88
CA LEU A 357 -2.64 40.20 -5.30
C LEU A 357 -1.59 41.24 -4.87
N TRP A 358 -0.46 40.80 -4.32
CA TRP A 358 0.64 41.69 -3.95
C TRP A 358 1.26 42.40 -5.17
N ALA A 359 1.38 41.67 -6.29
CA ALA A 359 1.86 42.21 -7.56
C ALA A 359 0.82 43.07 -8.29
N CYS A 360 -0.43 43.13 -7.83
CA CYS A 360 -1.49 43.92 -8.46
C CYS A 360 -1.69 45.26 -7.74
N PRO A 361 -1.29 46.40 -8.36
CA PRO A 361 -1.48 47.71 -7.75
C PRO A 361 -2.95 47.99 -7.44
N GLY A 362 -3.25 48.39 -6.20
CA GLY A 362 -4.61 48.68 -5.73
C GLY A 362 -5.28 47.52 -4.99
N LEU A 363 -4.83 46.28 -5.18
CA LEU A 363 -5.42 45.09 -4.54
C LEU A 363 -4.56 44.48 -3.42
N GLN A 364 -3.44 45.12 -3.05
CA GLN A 364 -2.52 44.56 -2.04
C GLN A 364 -3.12 44.45 -0.63
N HIS A 365 -4.19 45.20 -0.36
CA HIS A 365 -4.90 45.20 0.92
C HIS A 365 -5.91 44.05 1.04
N ILE A 366 -6.21 43.36 -0.05
CA ILE A 366 -7.16 42.25 -0.08
C ILE A 366 -6.57 41.04 0.66
N LYS A 367 -7.33 40.52 1.63
CA LYS A 367 -6.92 39.37 2.45
C LYS A 367 -7.52 38.09 1.91
N VAL A 368 -6.71 37.05 1.84
CA VAL A 368 -7.13 35.70 1.48
C VAL A 368 -6.69 34.72 2.56
N ALA A 369 -7.50 33.69 2.82
CA ALA A 369 -7.25 32.76 3.92
C ALA A 369 -7.74 31.34 3.62
N THR A 370 -7.07 30.35 4.21
CA THR A 370 -7.58 28.98 4.31
C THR A 370 -8.53 28.85 5.50
N TYR A 371 -9.69 28.26 5.25
CA TYR A 371 -10.70 27.93 6.27
C TYR A 371 -11.04 26.44 6.17
N ASP A 372 -10.24 25.63 6.85
CA ASP A 372 -10.35 24.17 6.86
C ASP A 372 -10.29 23.61 8.30
N GLY A 373 -10.21 22.28 8.43
CA GLY A 373 -10.12 21.61 9.72
C GLY A 373 -8.84 21.93 10.52
N ASP A 374 -7.79 22.41 9.86
CA ASP A 374 -6.49 22.73 10.48
C ASP A 374 -6.39 24.21 10.87
N THR A 375 -7.36 25.05 10.48
CA THR A 375 -7.44 26.45 10.89
C THR A 375 -7.68 26.54 12.41
N ALA A 376 -6.69 27.09 13.12
CA ALA A 376 -6.74 27.32 14.58
C ALA A 376 -7.99 28.12 14.98
N GLN A 377 -8.62 27.72 16.09
CA GLN A 377 -9.92 28.26 16.51
C GLN A 377 -9.89 29.78 16.72
N ASP A 378 -8.80 30.30 17.29
CA ASP A 378 -8.62 31.74 17.54
C ASP A 378 -8.55 32.57 16.25
N HIS A 379 -8.05 31.98 15.16
CA HIS A 379 -7.95 32.66 13.87
C HIS A 379 -9.26 32.67 13.09
N ARG A 380 -10.18 31.72 13.37
CA ARG A 380 -11.43 31.56 12.59
C ARG A 380 -12.29 32.82 12.62
N ARG A 381 -12.37 33.50 13.77
CA ARG A 381 -13.15 34.73 13.89
C ARG A 381 -12.57 35.84 13.00
N THR A 382 -11.27 36.09 13.11
CA THR A 382 -10.57 37.12 12.32
C THR A 382 -10.68 36.85 10.82
N ILE A 383 -10.57 35.58 10.40
CA ILE A 383 -10.70 35.20 8.99
C ILE A 383 -12.11 35.53 8.48
N ARG A 384 -13.17 35.18 9.21
CA ARG A 384 -14.56 35.47 8.83
C ARG A 384 -14.82 36.96 8.63
N GLU A 385 -14.26 37.79 9.50
CA GLU A 385 -14.51 39.24 9.52
C GLU A 385 -13.67 40.00 8.48
N THR A 386 -12.53 39.45 8.03
CA THR A 386 -11.54 40.21 7.25
C THR A 386 -11.17 39.62 5.89
N ALA A 387 -11.39 38.33 5.63
CA ALA A 387 -10.99 37.71 4.38
C ALA A 387 -12.01 37.98 3.26
N SER A 388 -11.52 38.40 2.10
CA SER A 388 -12.34 38.54 0.88
C SER A 388 -12.42 37.22 0.10
N VAL A 389 -11.38 36.39 0.18
CA VAL A 389 -11.32 35.09 -0.52
C VAL A 389 -11.02 33.98 0.46
N ILE A 390 -11.82 32.91 0.38
CA ILE A 390 -11.69 31.77 1.28
C ILE A 390 -11.42 30.50 0.49
N PHE A 391 -10.36 29.81 0.91
CA PHE A 391 -9.97 28.50 0.43
C PHE A 391 -10.50 27.44 1.41
N THR A 392 -11.36 26.54 0.96
CA THR A 392 -12.04 25.58 1.85
C THR A 392 -12.28 24.23 1.15
N ASN A 393 -12.99 23.33 1.83
CA ASN A 393 -13.44 22.04 1.32
C ASN A 393 -14.93 21.83 1.66
N PHE A 394 -15.59 20.86 1.01
CA PHE A 394 -17.01 20.58 1.29
C PHE A 394 -17.25 20.11 2.73
N ASP A 395 -16.25 19.49 3.37
CA ASP A 395 -16.33 19.08 4.77
C ASP A 395 -16.53 20.29 5.69
N MET A 396 -15.74 21.37 5.54
CA MET A 396 -15.89 22.59 6.32
C MET A 396 -17.07 23.42 5.91
N LEU A 397 -17.43 23.42 4.62
CA LEU A 397 -18.66 24.07 4.19
C LEU A 397 -19.87 23.45 4.90
N HIS A 398 -19.95 22.11 4.93
CA HIS A 398 -20.98 21.37 5.65
C HIS A 398 -20.94 21.55 7.17
N ALA A 399 -19.77 21.41 7.80
CA ALA A 399 -19.67 21.30 9.25
C ALA A 399 -19.60 22.66 9.97
N SER A 400 -19.15 23.72 9.30
CA SER A 400 -18.78 24.98 9.98
C SER A 400 -19.26 26.27 9.32
N ILE A 401 -19.46 26.31 8.00
CA ILE A 401 -19.92 27.52 7.31
C ILE A 401 -21.45 27.55 7.28
N LEU A 402 -22.08 26.53 6.71
CA LEU A 402 -23.54 26.51 6.57
C LEU A 402 -24.30 26.52 7.91
N PRO A 403 -23.92 25.71 8.94
CA PRO A 403 -24.66 25.67 10.22
C PRO A 403 -24.60 26.96 11.02
N HIS A 404 -23.67 27.86 10.66
CA HIS A 404 -23.43 29.15 11.30
C HIS A 404 -23.59 30.28 10.29
N GLU A 405 -24.56 30.16 9.36
CA GLU A 405 -24.78 31.11 8.27
C GLU A 405 -24.89 32.56 8.76
N GLU A 406 -25.44 32.76 9.97
CA GLU A 406 -25.61 34.05 10.62
C GLU A 406 -24.27 34.81 10.77
N LEU A 407 -23.17 34.09 10.97
CA LEU A 407 -21.83 34.67 11.08
C LEU A 407 -21.22 35.02 9.72
N TRP A 408 -21.77 34.47 8.64
CA TRP A 408 -21.25 34.56 7.28
C TRP A 408 -22.10 35.44 6.37
N ARG A 409 -23.26 35.95 6.81
CA ARG A 409 -24.21 36.72 5.98
C ARG A 409 -23.57 37.85 5.19
N THR A 410 -22.70 38.66 5.81
CA THR A 410 -22.00 39.75 5.11
C THR A 410 -21.12 39.24 3.98
N PHE A 411 -20.39 38.16 4.24
CA PHE A 411 -19.53 37.52 3.24
C PHE A 411 -20.38 36.91 2.09
N ILE A 412 -21.44 36.18 2.41
CA ILE A 412 -22.31 35.52 1.42
C ILE A 412 -23.09 36.55 0.58
N LYS A 413 -23.51 37.67 1.17
CA LYS A 413 -24.21 38.75 0.45
C LYS A 413 -23.35 39.36 -0.67
N ASN A 414 -22.04 39.44 -0.46
CA ASN A 414 -21.11 39.99 -1.45
C ASN A 414 -20.43 38.94 -2.33
N LEU A 415 -20.82 37.67 -2.19
CA LEU A 415 -20.22 36.54 -2.92
C LEU A 415 -20.49 36.64 -4.42
N LYS A 416 -19.42 36.74 -5.21
CA LYS A 416 -19.52 36.81 -6.68
C LYS A 416 -19.19 35.48 -7.35
N LEU A 417 -18.26 34.73 -6.77
CA LEU A 417 -17.64 33.59 -7.43
C LEU A 417 -17.46 32.41 -6.47
N ILE A 418 -17.91 31.22 -6.89
CA ILE A 418 -17.58 29.95 -6.25
C ILE A 418 -16.82 29.10 -7.29
N ALA A 419 -15.54 28.85 -7.04
CA ALA A 419 -14.74 27.94 -7.87
C ALA A 419 -14.60 26.58 -7.19
N VAL A 420 -14.87 25.49 -7.92
CA VAL A 420 -14.69 24.12 -7.43
C VAL A 420 -13.70 23.42 -8.35
N ASP A 421 -12.52 23.13 -7.82
CA ASP A 421 -11.47 22.44 -8.55
C ASP A 421 -11.63 20.92 -8.48
N GLU A 422 -11.09 20.21 -9.47
CA GLU A 422 -11.13 18.75 -9.61
C GLU A 422 -12.54 18.14 -9.45
N LEU A 423 -13.50 18.64 -10.23
CA LEU A 423 -14.91 18.25 -10.07
C LEU A 423 -15.15 16.73 -10.10
N HIS A 424 -14.34 16.00 -10.86
CA HIS A 424 -14.44 14.55 -11.02
C HIS A 424 -14.26 13.78 -9.70
N TYR A 425 -13.58 14.40 -8.71
CA TYR A 425 -13.39 13.82 -7.39
C TYR A 425 -14.72 13.69 -6.63
N TYR A 426 -15.70 14.52 -6.95
CA TYR A 426 -17.00 14.57 -6.28
C TYR A 426 -18.03 13.69 -7.00
N SER A 427 -17.79 12.37 -6.99
CA SER A 427 -18.66 11.36 -7.59
C SER A 427 -19.15 10.32 -6.56
N ASN A 428 -20.05 9.44 -6.99
CA ASN A 428 -20.63 8.37 -6.19
C ASN A 428 -21.33 8.90 -4.92
N LEU A 429 -21.22 8.18 -3.80
CA LEU A 429 -21.82 8.57 -2.52
C LEU A 429 -21.31 9.93 -2.04
N PHE A 430 -20.01 10.21 -2.20
CA PHE A 430 -19.41 11.48 -1.80
C PHE A 430 -19.98 12.64 -2.61
N GLY A 431 -20.04 12.48 -3.94
CA GLY A 431 -20.69 13.43 -4.84
C GLY A 431 -22.16 13.67 -4.50
N SER A 432 -22.88 12.63 -4.06
CA SER A 432 -24.29 12.72 -3.68
C SER A 432 -24.49 13.60 -2.44
N HIS A 433 -23.62 13.50 -1.44
CA HIS A 433 -23.61 14.43 -0.30
C HIS A 433 -23.22 15.86 -0.71
N VAL A 434 -22.17 16.00 -1.53
CA VAL A 434 -21.72 17.31 -2.05
C VAL A 434 -22.84 18.02 -2.82
N ALA A 435 -23.62 17.28 -3.61
CA ALA A 435 -24.76 17.79 -4.35
C ALA A 435 -25.78 18.49 -3.42
N GLN A 436 -26.07 17.89 -2.27
CA GLN A 436 -27.00 18.42 -1.28
C GLN A 436 -26.40 19.59 -0.49
N ILE A 437 -25.09 19.56 -0.23
CA ILE A 437 -24.36 20.65 0.42
C ILE A 437 -24.41 21.93 -0.44
N ILE A 438 -24.21 21.81 -1.76
CA ILE A 438 -24.26 22.96 -2.67
C ILE A 438 -25.68 23.52 -2.80
N ARG A 439 -26.70 22.65 -2.81
CA ARG A 439 -28.12 23.07 -2.78
C ARG A 439 -28.46 23.87 -1.53
N ARG A 440 -28.03 23.39 -0.35
CA ARG A 440 -28.13 24.15 0.92
C ARG A 440 -27.43 25.50 0.83
N PHE A 441 -26.22 25.53 0.27
CA PHE A 441 -25.49 26.77 0.13
C PHE A 441 -26.19 27.78 -0.79
N ARG A 442 -26.69 27.33 -1.94
CA ARG A 442 -27.48 28.15 -2.88
C ARG A 442 -28.76 28.69 -2.24
N ARG A 443 -29.43 27.88 -1.43
CA ARG A 443 -30.59 28.31 -0.66
C ARG A 443 -30.25 29.45 0.30
N ILE A 444 -29.14 29.36 1.03
CA ILE A 444 -28.66 30.44 1.91
C ILE A 444 -28.28 31.70 1.10
N CYS A 445 -27.58 31.54 -0.03
CA CYS A 445 -27.27 32.66 -0.92
C CYS A 445 -28.55 33.40 -1.36
N ALA A 446 -29.58 32.65 -1.77
CA ALA A 446 -30.87 33.23 -2.15
C ALA A 446 -31.57 33.91 -0.97
N ALA A 447 -31.51 33.33 0.23
CA ALA A 447 -32.11 33.89 1.44
C ALA A 447 -31.49 35.25 1.86
N VAL A 448 -30.19 35.44 1.65
CA VAL A 448 -29.52 36.74 1.90
C VAL A 448 -29.65 37.72 0.73
N GLY A 449 -30.42 37.37 -0.30
CA GLY A 449 -30.67 38.20 -1.49
C GLY A 449 -29.58 38.13 -2.57
N ASN A 450 -28.67 37.16 -2.51
CA ASN A 450 -27.61 36.98 -3.49
C ASN A 450 -27.93 35.83 -4.48
N GLN A 451 -28.54 36.20 -5.60
CA GLN A 451 -28.85 35.27 -6.70
C GLN A 451 -27.86 35.36 -7.86
N GLN A 452 -26.81 36.18 -7.76
CA GLN A 452 -25.87 36.48 -8.85
C GLN A 452 -24.54 35.71 -8.72
N VAL A 453 -24.50 34.67 -7.88
CA VAL A 453 -23.27 33.89 -7.64
C VAL A 453 -22.94 33.04 -8.88
N ILE A 454 -21.73 33.19 -9.40
CA ILE A 454 -21.25 32.42 -10.54
C ILE A 454 -20.50 31.18 -10.04
N PHE A 455 -20.88 30.01 -10.52
CA PHE A 455 -20.16 28.76 -10.30
C PHE A 455 -19.17 28.52 -11.45
N VAL A 456 -17.92 28.25 -11.09
CA VAL A 456 -16.87 27.85 -12.01
C VAL A 456 -16.31 26.52 -11.54
N SER A 457 -16.08 25.60 -12.47
CA SER A 457 -15.47 24.33 -12.13
C SER A 457 -14.42 23.89 -13.14
N CYS A 458 -13.42 23.19 -12.63
CA CYS A 458 -12.29 22.70 -13.38
C CYS A 458 -12.19 21.18 -13.22
N SER A 459 -11.91 20.48 -14.30
CA SER A 459 -11.59 19.05 -14.26
C SER A 459 -10.67 18.67 -15.42
N ALA A 460 -10.03 17.51 -15.34
CA ALA A 460 -9.19 16.99 -16.42
C ALA A 460 -9.80 15.79 -17.17
N THR A 461 -10.60 14.97 -16.48
CA THR A 461 -11.01 13.66 -17.00
C THR A 461 -12.49 13.40 -16.74
N ILE A 462 -13.38 14.14 -17.40
CA ILE A 462 -14.83 13.89 -17.38
C ILE A 462 -15.33 13.72 -18.80
N SER A 463 -16.15 12.70 -19.04
CA SER A 463 -16.80 12.45 -20.33
C SER A 463 -17.85 13.51 -20.67
N LYS A 464 -18.73 13.82 -19.70
CA LYS A 464 -19.87 14.75 -19.82
C LYS A 464 -19.80 15.83 -18.72
N PRO A 465 -18.85 16.78 -18.81
CA PRO A 465 -18.60 17.73 -17.73
C PRO A 465 -19.81 18.62 -17.45
N SER A 466 -20.46 19.19 -18.47
CA SER A 466 -21.65 20.03 -18.28
C SER A 466 -22.75 19.29 -17.52
N GLN A 467 -23.10 18.06 -17.93
CA GLN A 467 -24.14 17.27 -17.26
C GLN A 467 -23.79 16.97 -15.79
N HIS A 468 -22.53 16.66 -15.50
CA HIS A 468 -22.09 16.39 -14.14
C HIS A 468 -22.16 17.64 -13.26
N MET A 469 -21.71 18.80 -13.75
CA MET A 469 -21.84 20.08 -13.02
C MET A 469 -23.30 20.47 -12.78
N LYS A 470 -24.17 20.33 -13.79
CA LYS A 470 -25.61 20.59 -13.65
C LYS A 470 -26.23 19.74 -12.55
N ARG A 471 -25.96 18.43 -12.53
CA ARG A 471 -26.46 17.51 -11.49
C ARG A 471 -25.93 17.86 -10.10
N LEU A 472 -24.61 18.10 -9.99
CA LEU A 472 -23.96 18.35 -8.71
C LEU A 472 -24.38 19.70 -8.14
N PHE A 473 -24.36 20.78 -8.92
CA PHE A 473 -24.63 22.13 -8.43
C PHE A 473 -26.12 22.51 -8.48
N GLY A 474 -26.92 21.79 -9.26
CA GLY A 474 -28.35 22.04 -9.48
C GLY A 474 -28.61 23.28 -10.35
N VAL A 475 -27.72 23.57 -11.30
CA VAL A 475 -27.82 24.75 -12.19
C VAL A 475 -28.08 24.30 -13.63
N GLU A 476 -28.79 25.11 -14.43
CA GLU A 476 -29.22 24.73 -15.79
C GLU A 476 -28.36 25.34 -16.92
N ASP A 477 -27.89 26.59 -16.73
CA ASP A 477 -27.11 27.33 -17.73
C ASP A 477 -25.60 27.21 -17.46
N VAL A 478 -24.97 26.20 -18.07
CA VAL A 478 -23.55 25.87 -17.92
C VAL A 478 -22.87 25.88 -19.28
N GLU A 479 -21.91 26.78 -19.45
CA GLU A 479 -21.00 26.84 -20.59
C GLU A 479 -19.87 25.81 -20.41
N GLU A 480 -19.63 25.01 -21.44
CA GLU A 480 -18.63 23.95 -21.44
C GLU A 480 -17.44 24.32 -22.32
N VAL A 481 -16.23 24.30 -21.74
CA VAL A 481 -14.97 24.56 -22.46
C VAL A 481 -14.07 23.33 -22.37
N VAL A 482 -13.94 22.61 -23.48
CA VAL A 482 -13.15 21.35 -23.58
C VAL A 482 -11.87 21.48 -24.39
N GLU A 483 -11.75 22.53 -25.22
CA GLU A 483 -10.63 22.67 -26.14
C GLU A 483 -9.36 23.15 -25.43
N ASP A 484 -8.38 22.25 -25.27
CA ASP A 484 -7.12 22.60 -24.61
C ASP A 484 -6.15 23.34 -25.55
N GLY A 485 -5.95 24.62 -25.26
CA GLY A 485 -5.00 25.51 -25.94
C GLY A 485 -3.61 25.61 -25.28
N ALA A 486 -3.35 24.90 -24.18
CA ALA A 486 -2.03 24.92 -23.54
C ALA A 486 -0.97 24.19 -24.38
N PRO A 487 0.30 24.62 -24.34
CA PRO A 487 1.39 23.91 -24.98
C PRO A 487 1.67 22.59 -24.24
N SER A 488 2.09 21.58 -25.00
CA SER A 488 2.54 20.30 -24.45
C SER A 488 3.85 19.90 -25.11
N GLY A 489 4.82 19.46 -24.32
CA GLY A 489 6.00 18.79 -24.87
C GLY A 489 5.66 17.39 -25.39
N LYS A 490 6.62 16.76 -26.06
CA LYS A 490 6.54 15.37 -26.54
C LYS A 490 6.28 14.41 -25.38
N LYS A 491 5.35 13.46 -25.54
CA LYS A 491 5.03 12.46 -24.50
C LYS A 491 5.14 11.05 -25.05
N ASP A 492 5.99 10.24 -24.45
CA ASP A 492 6.13 8.83 -24.76
C ASP A 492 5.38 7.99 -23.73
N TYR A 493 4.46 7.15 -24.20
CA TYR A 493 3.73 6.18 -23.40
C TYR A 493 4.26 4.79 -23.73
N LEU A 494 4.65 4.04 -22.70
CA LEU A 494 5.14 2.67 -22.82
C LEU A 494 4.24 1.70 -22.07
N VAL A 495 3.93 0.57 -22.71
CA VAL A 495 3.42 -0.62 -22.04
C VAL A 495 4.59 -1.59 -21.84
N TRP A 496 4.93 -1.82 -20.59
CA TRP A 496 6.05 -2.66 -20.16
C TRP A 496 5.52 -3.99 -19.62
N ASP A 497 5.83 -5.09 -20.31
CA ASP A 497 5.51 -6.44 -19.87
C ASP A 497 6.74 -7.11 -19.22
N PRO A 498 6.71 -7.35 -17.90
CA PRO A 498 7.75 -8.09 -17.20
C PRO A 498 7.89 -9.51 -17.79
N PRO A 499 9.13 -10.03 -17.92
CA PRO A 499 9.33 -11.38 -18.42
C PRO A 499 8.74 -12.42 -17.45
N SER A 500 8.16 -13.49 -18.00
CA SER A 500 7.50 -14.53 -17.21
C SER A 500 8.51 -15.28 -16.33
N VAL A 501 8.13 -15.53 -15.07
CA VAL A 501 8.91 -16.34 -14.12
C VAL A 501 9.14 -17.77 -14.63
N LYS A 502 8.31 -18.26 -15.57
CA LYS A 502 8.38 -19.63 -16.11
C LYS A 502 9.50 -19.84 -17.11
N ASP A 503 10.07 -18.78 -17.67
CA ASP A 503 11.09 -18.84 -18.74
C ASP A 503 12.53 -18.65 -18.21
N MET A 504 12.75 -18.66 -16.89
CA MET A 504 14.06 -18.37 -16.28
C MET A 504 14.44 -19.32 -15.14
N ASP A 505 15.74 -19.36 -14.81
CA ASP A 505 16.33 -20.31 -13.88
C ASP A 505 15.63 -20.37 -12.51
N PRO A 506 15.30 -21.58 -12.00
CA PRO A 506 14.53 -21.78 -10.77
C PRO A 506 15.23 -21.29 -9.49
N GLY A 507 16.52 -20.92 -9.55
CA GLY A 507 17.27 -20.33 -8.43
C GLY A 507 16.94 -18.86 -8.17
N VAL A 508 16.71 -18.06 -9.21
CA VAL A 508 16.49 -16.60 -9.10
C VAL A 508 15.04 -16.28 -8.73
N ALA A 509 14.09 -17.12 -9.15
CA ALA A 509 12.67 -17.01 -8.80
C ALA A 509 12.39 -17.14 -7.29
N LYS A 510 13.23 -17.85 -6.53
CA LYS A 510 13.04 -18.11 -5.09
C LYS A 510 13.39 -16.93 -4.17
N LEU A 511 14.19 -15.97 -4.63
CA LEU A 511 14.63 -14.82 -3.81
C LEU A 511 13.72 -13.59 -3.91
N GLY A 512 12.59 -13.66 -4.64
CA GLY A 512 11.72 -12.49 -4.86
C GLY A 512 12.37 -11.38 -5.70
N GLN A 513 13.46 -11.71 -6.40
CA GLN A 513 14.27 -10.80 -7.23
C GLN A 513 13.72 -10.62 -8.65
N LEU A 514 12.60 -11.27 -8.98
CA LEU A 514 12.00 -11.22 -10.32
C LEU A 514 10.48 -11.12 -10.18
N GLY A 515 9.95 -9.93 -10.43
CA GLY A 515 8.52 -9.62 -10.42
C GLY A 515 8.27 -8.19 -10.91
N PRO A 516 7.02 -7.83 -11.26
CA PRO A 516 6.68 -6.51 -11.81
C PRO A 516 7.19 -5.34 -10.96
N MET A 517 7.17 -5.49 -9.63
CA MET A 517 7.70 -4.49 -8.70
C MET A 517 9.22 -4.29 -8.83
N TYR A 518 9.98 -5.37 -9.02
CA TYR A 518 11.43 -5.29 -9.17
C TYR A 518 11.83 -4.63 -10.49
N GLU A 519 11.11 -4.94 -11.58
CA GLU A 519 11.24 -4.26 -12.88
C GLU A 519 10.94 -2.75 -12.77
N ALA A 520 9.85 -2.39 -12.09
CA ALA A 520 9.51 -0.99 -11.87
C ALA A 520 10.60 -0.25 -11.05
N ILE A 521 11.18 -0.88 -10.03
CA ILE A 521 12.27 -0.33 -9.22
C ILE A 521 13.56 -0.20 -10.05
N ASN A 522 13.91 -1.22 -10.83
CA ASN A 522 15.02 -1.21 -11.78
C ASN A 522 14.95 0.01 -12.69
N LEU A 523 13.80 0.17 -13.34
CA LEU A 523 13.54 1.24 -14.27
C LEU A 523 13.60 2.60 -13.57
N MET A 524 13.02 2.70 -12.36
CA MET A 524 13.09 3.92 -11.54
C MET A 524 14.53 4.30 -11.22
N ILE A 525 15.36 3.37 -10.73
CA ILE A 525 16.78 3.61 -10.42
C ILE A 525 17.53 4.05 -11.68
N PHE A 526 17.33 3.35 -12.79
CA PHE A 526 17.99 3.65 -14.07
C PHE A 526 17.70 5.08 -14.55
N LEU A 527 16.43 5.50 -14.47
CA LEU A 527 16.01 6.86 -14.81
C LEU A 527 16.60 7.89 -13.83
N MET A 528 16.54 7.62 -12.53
CA MET A 528 17.06 8.52 -11.49
C MET A 528 18.57 8.76 -11.63
N MET A 529 19.35 7.73 -11.99
CA MET A 529 20.79 7.86 -12.23
C MET A 529 21.13 8.83 -13.38
N ARG A 530 20.18 9.12 -14.28
CA ARG A 530 20.32 10.05 -15.41
C ARG A 530 19.70 11.43 -15.14
N GLY A 531 19.38 11.73 -13.88
CA GLY A 531 18.80 13.01 -13.48
C GLY A 531 17.32 13.17 -13.85
N VAL A 532 16.65 12.09 -14.26
CA VAL A 532 15.21 12.09 -14.57
C VAL A 532 14.44 12.09 -13.25
N ARG A 533 13.49 13.02 -13.09
CA ARG A 533 12.61 13.05 -11.92
C ARG A 533 11.46 12.07 -12.10
N VAL A 534 11.37 11.06 -11.24
CA VAL A 534 10.44 9.92 -11.40
C VAL A 534 9.43 9.83 -10.25
N ILE A 535 8.18 9.54 -10.59
CA ILE A 535 7.18 9.06 -9.62
C ILE A 535 6.78 7.61 -9.94
N LEU A 536 6.77 6.75 -8.92
CA LEU A 536 6.29 5.37 -8.99
C LEU A 536 4.95 5.26 -8.27
N PHE A 537 3.87 5.03 -9.00
CA PHE A 537 2.53 4.81 -8.44
C PHE A 537 2.32 3.33 -8.08
N CYS A 538 1.84 3.09 -6.86
CA CYS A 538 1.43 1.79 -6.35
C CYS A 538 -0.06 1.81 -5.98
N LYS A 539 -0.79 0.73 -6.31
CA LYS A 539 -2.24 0.61 -6.07
C LYS A 539 -2.62 0.67 -4.58
N ILE A 540 -1.78 0.10 -3.72
CA ILE A 540 -2.03 -0.02 -2.29
C ILE A 540 -0.84 0.46 -1.47
N ARG A 541 -1.11 0.99 -0.27
CA ARG A 541 -0.07 1.46 0.68
C ARG A 541 0.98 0.40 0.95
N ARG A 542 0.57 -0.85 1.14
CA ARG A 542 1.48 -1.96 1.39
C ARG A 542 2.48 -2.15 0.26
N ALA A 543 2.05 -2.05 -1.00
CA ALA A 543 2.92 -2.15 -2.16
C ALA A 543 3.90 -0.97 -2.23
N CYS A 544 3.45 0.23 -1.86
CA CYS A 544 4.32 1.41 -1.75
C CYS A 544 5.44 1.22 -0.70
N GLU A 545 5.12 0.67 0.48
CA GLU A 545 6.11 0.43 1.54
C GLU A 545 7.09 -0.70 1.15
N LEU A 546 6.59 -1.77 0.52
CA LEU A 546 7.42 -2.86 0.00
C LEU A 546 8.35 -2.37 -1.13
N ALA A 547 7.84 -1.56 -2.05
CA ALA A 547 8.62 -0.98 -3.12
C ALA A 547 9.72 -0.05 -2.56
N MET A 548 9.41 0.76 -1.54
CA MET A 548 10.39 1.60 -0.87
C MET A 548 11.45 0.76 -0.12
N LYS A 549 11.05 -0.33 0.56
CA LYS A 549 12.00 -1.25 1.22
C LYS A 549 12.97 -1.87 0.21
N ALA A 550 12.45 -2.38 -0.90
CA ALA A 550 13.26 -2.98 -1.96
C ALA A 550 14.17 -1.95 -2.65
N LEU A 551 13.67 -0.74 -2.93
CA LEU A 551 14.46 0.37 -3.47
C LEU A 551 15.63 0.74 -2.53
N ARG A 552 15.37 0.84 -1.23
CA ARG A 552 16.39 1.15 -0.21
C ARG A 552 17.46 0.08 -0.16
N GLN A 553 17.07 -1.19 -0.07
CA GLN A 553 18.01 -2.32 -0.05
C GLN A 553 18.94 -2.29 -1.26
N ARG A 554 18.39 -1.97 -2.44
CA ARG A 554 19.14 -1.96 -3.68
C ARG A 554 20.10 -0.79 -3.82
N LEU A 555 19.65 0.44 -3.54
CA LEU A 555 20.52 1.61 -3.56
C LEU A 555 21.64 1.50 -2.50
N SER A 556 21.36 0.86 -1.36
CA SER A 556 22.38 0.56 -0.36
C SER A 556 23.39 -0.49 -0.86
N ALA A 557 22.93 -1.56 -1.52
CA ALA A 557 23.81 -2.58 -2.12
C ALA A 557 24.71 -2.02 -3.23
N GLU A 558 24.19 -1.09 -4.04
CA GLU A 558 24.95 -0.38 -5.08
C GLU A 558 25.84 0.76 -4.53
N GLY A 559 25.81 1.03 -3.22
CA GLY A 559 26.58 2.10 -2.58
C GLY A 559 26.12 3.53 -2.90
N ARG A 560 24.93 3.69 -3.50
CA ARG A 560 24.35 4.96 -3.98
C ARG A 560 23.48 5.65 -2.93
N LEU A 561 24.07 5.95 -1.78
CA LEU A 561 23.39 6.68 -0.69
C LEU A 561 22.99 8.11 -1.10
N ASP A 562 23.69 8.70 -2.07
CA ASP A 562 23.40 10.00 -2.67
C ASP A 562 22.04 10.06 -3.37
N VAL A 563 21.63 8.97 -4.04
CA VAL A 563 20.30 8.85 -4.65
C VAL A 563 19.27 8.56 -3.58
N LEU A 564 19.59 7.70 -2.61
CA LEU A 564 18.66 7.27 -1.57
C LEU A 564 18.15 8.43 -0.71
N GLU A 565 19.01 9.42 -0.40
CA GLU A 565 18.60 10.63 0.32
C GLU A 565 17.60 11.50 -0.46
N LYS A 566 17.55 11.36 -1.79
CA LYS A 566 16.66 12.08 -2.70
C LYS A 566 15.40 11.29 -3.07
N VAL A 567 15.10 10.19 -2.38
CA VAL A 567 13.89 9.39 -2.62
C VAL A 567 13.03 9.26 -1.36
N MET A 568 11.72 9.47 -1.51
CA MET A 568 10.76 9.35 -0.40
C MET A 568 9.46 8.63 -0.79
N PRO A 569 8.83 7.92 0.16
CA PRO A 569 7.48 7.39 -0.01
C PRO A 569 6.41 8.43 0.34
N TYR A 570 5.28 8.45 -0.39
CA TYR A 570 4.14 9.34 -0.14
C TYR A 570 2.80 8.59 -0.09
N ARG A 571 2.02 8.83 0.97
CA ARG A 571 0.73 8.16 1.20
C ARG A 571 -0.28 9.06 1.92
N GLY A 572 -1.56 8.81 1.69
CA GLY A 572 -2.66 9.70 2.13
C GLY A 572 -2.87 9.87 3.65
N VAL A 573 -2.21 9.07 4.49
CA VAL A 573 -2.35 9.08 5.96
C VAL A 573 -1.02 9.42 6.62
N LEU A 574 -0.58 10.67 6.49
CA LEU A 574 0.50 11.25 7.28
C LEU A 574 -0.16 12.26 8.22
N ARG A 575 -0.22 11.97 9.52
CA ARG A 575 -0.86 12.85 10.53
C ARG A 575 -0.10 14.15 10.69
N ASP A 576 1.22 14.10 10.69
CA ASP A 576 2.00 15.31 10.95
C ASP A 576 1.93 16.22 9.72
N SER A 577 1.13 17.28 9.85
CA SER A 577 1.02 18.33 8.84
C SER A 577 2.39 18.86 8.46
N GLN A 578 3.38 18.82 9.37
CA GLN A 578 4.74 19.25 9.09
C GLN A 578 5.51 18.25 8.22
N ASP A 579 5.50 16.96 8.53
CA ASP A 579 6.21 15.94 7.72
C ASP A 579 5.60 15.84 6.31
N ARG A 580 4.27 15.85 6.20
CA ARG A 580 3.61 15.89 4.89
C ARG A 580 3.98 17.15 4.11
N ARG A 581 3.91 18.33 4.75
CA ARG A 581 4.29 19.61 4.12
C ARG A 581 5.77 19.64 3.75
N ARG A 582 6.64 19.02 4.55
CA ARG A 582 8.07 18.92 4.26
C ARG A 582 8.30 18.07 3.02
N ILE A 583 7.72 16.87 2.95
CA ILE A 583 7.85 15.98 1.77
C ILE A 583 7.27 16.67 0.53
N GLU A 584 6.10 17.30 0.67
CA GLU A 584 5.50 18.10 -0.38
C GLU A 584 6.49 19.20 -0.80
N HIS A 585 6.98 20.04 0.11
CA HIS A 585 7.91 21.13 -0.19
C HIS A 585 9.23 20.66 -0.84
N GLU A 586 9.82 19.57 -0.37
CA GLU A 586 11.03 18.96 -0.95
C GLU A 586 10.74 18.41 -2.36
N ALA A 587 9.54 17.88 -2.60
CA ALA A 587 9.09 17.47 -3.93
C ALA A 587 8.85 18.68 -4.86
N PHE A 588 8.18 19.72 -4.38
CA PHE A 588 7.88 20.96 -5.10
C PHE A 588 9.15 21.72 -5.50
N SER A 589 10.11 21.83 -4.58
CA SER A 589 11.38 22.55 -4.78
C SER A 589 12.32 21.84 -5.76
N GLY A 590 12.01 20.61 -6.15
CA GLY A 590 12.85 19.82 -7.05
C GLY A 590 14.04 19.16 -6.38
N GLN A 591 14.09 19.15 -5.04
CA GLN A 591 15.16 18.50 -4.28
C GLN A 591 15.06 16.97 -4.35
N LEU A 592 13.85 16.43 -4.46
CA LEU A 592 13.59 15.00 -4.63
C LEU A 592 13.67 14.58 -6.10
N LEU A 593 14.38 13.48 -6.31
CA LEU A 593 14.63 12.85 -7.61
C LEU A 593 13.65 11.68 -7.86
N GLY A 594 13.20 11.02 -6.79
CA GLY A 594 12.23 9.93 -6.86
C GLY A 594 11.14 10.01 -5.79
N ILE A 595 9.90 9.67 -6.13
CA ILE A 595 8.80 9.55 -5.17
C ILE A 595 8.07 8.22 -5.40
N VAL A 596 7.89 7.41 -4.37
CA VAL A 596 7.04 6.21 -4.42
C VAL A 596 5.70 6.54 -3.77
N ALA A 597 4.61 6.55 -4.54
CA ALA A 597 3.34 7.08 -4.08
C ALA A 597 2.17 6.14 -4.29
N THR A 598 1.14 6.31 -3.47
CA THR A 598 -0.21 5.78 -3.77
C THR A 598 -0.99 6.76 -4.64
N ASN A 599 -2.26 6.47 -4.92
CA ASN A 599 -3.21 7.42 -5.53
C ASN A 599 -3.38 8.74 -4.76
N ALA A 600 -2.76 8.90 -3.59
CA ALA A 600 -2.76 10.17 -2.84
C ALA A 600 -2.12 11.34 -3.63
N LEU A 601 -1.17 11.07 -4.54
CA LEU A 601 -0.58 12.08 -5.44
C LEU A 601 -1.25 12.11 -6.83
N GLU A 602 -2.31 11.34 -7.02
CA GLU A 602 -3.11 11.39 -8.26
C GLU A 602 -3.92 12.67 -8.35
N LEU A 603 -4.29 13.27 -7.22
CA LEU A 603 -5.12 14.48 -7.11
C LEU A 603 -4.27 15.74 -7.08
N GLY A 604 -4.74 16.80 -7.78
CA GLY A 604 -4.22 18.15 -8.12
C GLY A 604 -3.01 18.83 -7.46
N VAL A 605 -2.29 18.23 -6.51
CA VAL A 605 -1.05 18.77 -5.92
C VAL A 605 0.00 18.98 -7.02
N ASP A 606 0.56 20.19 -7.11
CA ASP A 606 1.51 20.57 -8.15
C ASP A 606 2.95 20.13 -7.82
N ILE A 607 3.25 18.83 -7.82
CA ILE A 607 4.55 18.24 -7.43
C ILE A 607 5.77 18.76 -8.24
N GLY A 608 5.59 19.75 -9.11
CA GLY A 608 6.59 20.37 -9.94
C GLY A 608 6.74 19.63 -11.27
N VAL A 609 7.83 19.91 -11.97
CA VAL A 609 8.15 19.28 -13.26
C VAL A 609 8.62 17.85 -13.02
N LEU A 610 7.72 16.88 -13.18
CA LEU A 610 8.07 15.46 -13.27
C LEU A 610 8.39 15.11 -14.73
N ASP A 611 9.44 14.34 -14.92
CA ASP A 611 9.91 13.91 -16.23
C ASP A 611 9.35 12.54 -16.59
N ALA A 612 9.24 11.63 -15.62
CA ALA A 612 8.74 10.28 -15.82
C ALA A 612 7.72 9.84 -14.75
N VAL A 613 6.70 9.10 -15.18
CA VAL A 613 5.74 8.41 -14.33
C VAL A 613 5.83 6.91 -14.61
N ILE A 614 5.95 6.10 -13.56
CA ILE A 614 5.87 4.64 -13.63
C ILE A 614 4.64 4.21 -12.84
N MET A 615 3.77 3.41 -13.46
CA MET A 615 2.57 2.84 -12.85
C MET A 615 2.82 1.34 -12.63
N LEU A 616 2.83 0.91 -11.37
CA LEU A 616 2.89 -0.51 -11.02
C LEU A 616 1.48 -1.10 -11.14
N GLY A 617 1.22 -1.68 -12.31
CA GLY A 617 -0.04 -2.23 -12.76
C GLY A 617 -1.11 -1.21 -13.16
N PHE A 618 -2.16 -1.68 -13.84
CA PHE A 618 -3.22 -0.80 -14.34
C PHE A 618 -4.01 -0.13 -13.20
N PRO A 619 -4.06 1.21 -13.11
CA PRO A 619 -4.84 1.89 -12.08
C PRO A 619 -6.33 1.62 -12.33
N PHE A 620 -7.15 1.54 -11.27
CA PHE A 620 -8.52 1.02 -11.27
C PHE A 620 -9.53 1.60 -12.29
N GLY A 621 -9.14 2.58 -13.12
CA GLY A 621 -9.89 3.07 -14.28
C GLY A 621 -9.02 3.90 -15.25
N ILE A 622 -9.54 4.15 -16.45
CA ILE A 622 -8.84 4.94 -17.49
C ILE A 622 -8.68 6.40 -17.08
N ALA A 623 -9.64 6.95 -16.36
CA ALA A 623 -9.54 8.30 -15.82
C ALA A 623 -8.30 8.41 -14.90
N ASN A 624 -8.12 7.44 -13.99
CA ASN A 624 -6.96 7.38 -13.10
C ASN A 624 -5.64 7.21 -13.88
N PHE A 625 -5.63 6.34 -14.90
CA PHE A 625 -4.48 6.18 -15.79
C PHE A 625 -4.06 7.50 -16.45
N ARG A 626 -5.00 8.22 -17.06
CA ARG A 626 -4.74 9.50 -17.71
C ARG A 626 -4.29 10.58 -16.71
N GLN A 627 -4.83 10.57 -15.49
CA GLN A 627 -4.42 11.50 -14.44
C GLN A 627 -3.00 11.23 -13.94
N GLN A 628 -2.65 9.97 -13.70
CA GLN A 628 -1.30 9.57 -13.27
C GLN A 628 -0.28 9.88 -14.37
N ALA A 629 -0.56 9.50 -15.62
CA ALA A 629 0.30 9.82 -16.75
C ALA A 629 0.46 11.33 -16.99
N GLY A 630 -0.62 12.11 -16.79
CA GLY A 630 -0.63 13.57 -16.87
C GLY A 630 0.18 14.29 -15.79
N ARG A 631 0.79 13.57 -14.84
CA ARG A 631 1.71 14.15 -13.85
C ARG A 631 3.09 14.46 -14.46
N ALA A 632 3.51 13.72 -15.48
CA ALA A 632 4.74 13.97 -16.22
C ALA A 632 4.55 14.97 -17.38
N GLY A 633 5.62 15.69 -17.72
CA GLY A 633 5.64 16.60 -18.87
C GLY A 633 4.99 17.95 -18.63
N ARG A 634 5.23 18.55 -17.45
CA ARG A 634 4.80 19.92 -17.15
C ARG A 634 5.80 20.91 -17.77
N ARG A 635 5.33 21.82 -18.63
CA ARG A 635 6.13 22.73 -19.50
C ARG A 635 6.77 21.95 -20.64
N SER A 636 7.07 22.61 -21.77
CA SER A 636 7.33 22.04 -23.11
C SER A 636 8.51 21.04 -23.29
N ARG A 637 8.92 20.32 -22.23
CA ARG A 637 9.92 19.27 -22.24
C ARG A 637 9.31 17.90 -22.54
N ASP A 638 10.16 17.00 -23.00
CA ASP A 638 9.81 15.61 -23.23
C ASP A 638 9.46 14.89 -21.91
N SER A 639 8.59 13.89 -21.99
CA SER A 639 8.14 13.15 -20.81
C SER A 639 7.82 11.69 -21.11
N LEU A 640 7.88 10.87 -20.06
CA LEU A 640 7.71 9.43 -20.13
C LEU A 640 6.60 8.96 -19.19
N ALA A 641 5.68 8.12 -19.68
CA ALA A 641 4.70 7.42 -18.87
C ALA A 641 4.80 5.91 -19.14
N VAL A 642 5.10 5.12 -18.11
CA VAL A 642 5.30 3.66 -18.24
C VAL A 642 4.26 2.92 -17.41
N LEU A 643 3.50 2.04 -18.06
CA LEU A 643 2.64 1.07 -17.40
C LEU A 643 3.41 -0.26 -17.28
N VAL A 644 3.82 -0.62 -16.07
CA VAL A 644 4.44 -1.93 -15.79
C VAL A 644 3.32 -2.90 -15.47
N ALA A 645 3.03 -3.83 -16.39
CA ALA A 645 1.94 -4.77 -16.27
C ALA A 645 2.18 -5.77 -15.12
N GLU A 646 1.17 -5.98 -14.30
CA GLU A 646 1.14 -7.09 -13.34
C GLU A 646 0.52 -8.34 -13.96
N ASP A 647 0.54 -9.46 -13.24
CA ASP A 647 -0.07 -10.73 -13.68
C ASP A 647 -1.61 -10.73 -13.62
N PHE A 648 -2.24 -9.55 -13.49
CA PHE A 648 -3.69 -9.44 -13.45
C PHE A 648 -4.29 -9.51 -14.86
N PRO A 649 -5.43 -10.20 -15.06
CA PRO A 649 -6.06 -10.33 -16.37
C PRO A 649 -6.47 -8.99 -17.00
N ILE A 650 -6.73 -7.95 -16.19
CA ILE A 650 -6.99 -6.60 -16.70
C ILE A 650 -5.74 -5.99 -17.34
N ASP A 651 -4.59 -6.05 -16.66
CA ASP A 651 -3.29 -5.63 -17.16
C ASP A 651 -2.93 -6.41 -18.42
N ARG A 652 -3.11 -7.74 -18.41
CA ARG A 652 -2.86 -8.62 -19.57
C ARG A 652 -3.73 -8.26 -20.78
N ASN A 653 -5.01 -7.92 -20.58
CA ASN A 653 -5.86 -7.44 -21.68
C ASN A 653 -5.35 -6.12 -22.28
N TYR A 654 -4.72 -5.25 -21.50
CA TYR A 654 -4.10 -4.02 -22.01
C TYR A 654 -2.73 -4.26 -22.65
N VAL A 655 -2.00 -5.29 -22.23
CA VAL A 655 -0.78 -5.75 -22.94
C VAL A 655 -1.15 -6.38 -24.29
N GLU A 656 -2.19 -7.22 -24.34
CA GLU A 656 -2.69 -7.85 -25.58
C GLU A 656 -3.36 -6.84 -26.53
N SER A 657 -3.94 -5.75 -26.00
CA SER A 657 -4.64 -4.73 -26.79
C SER A 657 -4.36 -3.31 -26.26
N PRO A 658 -3.16 -2.77 -26.51
CA PRO A 658 -2.74 -1.46 -26.01
C PRO A 658 -3.62 -0.30 -26.50
N ASP A 659 -4.18 -0.39 -27.71
CA ASP A 659 -5.06 0.63 -28.27
C ASP A 659 -6.29 0.96 -27.39
N LYS A 660 -6.74 0.02 -26.57
CA LYS A 660 -7.86 0.24 -25.64
C LYS A 660 -7.49 1.27 -24.57
N LEU A 661 -6.23 1.35 -24.12
CA LEU A 661 -5.78 2.33 -23.12
C LEU A 661 -5.99 3.78 -23.61
N TYR A 662 -5.80 3.99 -24.91
CA TYR A 662 -5.81 5.32 -25.51
C TYR A 662 -7.20 5.70 -26.03
N ASN A 663 -7.90 4.77 -26.68
CA ASN A 663 -9.12 5.06 -27.42
C ASN A 663 -10.41 4.86 -26.61
N GLN A 664 -10.36 4.14 -25.49
CA GLN A 664 -11.57 3.87 -24.71
C GLN A 664 -12.09 5.19 -24.07
N PRO A 665 -13.41 5.44 -24.13
CA PRO A 665 -14.01 6.60 -23.48
C PRO A 665 -13.89 6.49 -21.96
N MET A 666 -13.92 7.65 -21.29
CA MET A 666 -13.94 7.71 -19.83
C MET A 666 -15.33 7.31 -19.33
N ASP A 667 -15.38 6.63 -18.18
CA ASP A 667 -16.63 6.25 -17.55
C ASP A 667 -17.44 7.48 -17.11
N ASP A 668 -18.76 7.36 -17.17
CA ASP A 668 -19.67 8.40 -16.72
C ASP A 668 -19.65 8.48 -15.17
N LEU A 669 -19.48 9.69 -14.65
CA LEU A 669 -19.54 9.92 -13.20
C LEU A 669 -20.98 9.89 -12.71
N ILE A 670 -21.28 8.95 -11.81
CA ILE A 670 -22.62 8.76 -11.24
C ILE A 670 -22.74 9.57 -9.94
N VAL A 671 -23.85 10.30 -9.80
CA VAL A 671 -24.25 10.99 -8.56
C VAL A 671 -25.73 10.74 -8.36
N ASP A 672 -26.09 10.16 -7.21
CA ASP A 672 -27.48 9.87 -6.85
C ASP A 672 -28.05 11.03 -6.02
N ILE A 673 -28.83 11.89 -6.68
CA ILE A 673 -29.51 13.01 -6.05
C ILE A 673 -30.90 12.67 -5.51
N GLU A 674 -31.42 11.46 -5.79
CA GLU A 674 -32.78 11.03 -5.46
C GLU A 674 -32.83 10.13 -4.22
N SER A 675 -31.67 9.68 -3.73
CA SER A 675 -31.55 8.90 -2.50
C SER A 675 -32.26 9.56 -1.31
N LYS A 676 -33.44 9.02 -0.95
CA LYS A 676 -34.26 9.53 0.16
C LYS A 676 -33.48 9.58 1.48
N VAL A 677 -32.54 8.66 1.70
CA VAL A 677 -31.72 8.60 2.93
C VAL A 677 -30.75 9.79 3.01
N ILE A 678 -30.06 10.09 1.92
CA ILE A 678 -29.11 11.20 1.85
C ILE A 678 -29.85 12.54 1.94
N ILE A 679 -30.97 12.66 1.22
CA ILE A 679 -31.83 13.85 1.26
C ILE A 679 -32.37 14.06 2.69
N GLU A 680 -32.97 13.04 3.33
CA GLU A 680 -33.49 13.14 4.70
C GLU A 680 -32.43 13.69 5.66
N ALA A 681 -31.22 13.13 5.61
CA ALA A 681 -30.12 13.58 6.47
C ALA A 681 -29.80 15.06 6.22
N HIS A 682 -29.64 15.47 4.96
CA HIS A 682 -29.33 16.86 4.62
C HIS A 682 -30.48 17.85 4.86
N LEU A 683 -31.75 17.41 4.83
CA LEU A 683 -32.89 18.24 5.20
C LEU A 683 -32.89 18.58 6.68
N GLN A 684 -32.44 17.68 7.57
CA GLN A 684 -32.26 18.00 8.98
C GLN A 684 -31.23 19.12 9.17
N CYS A 685 -30.14 19.11 8.39
CA CYS A 685 -29.19 20.22 8.40
C CYS A 685 -29.79 21.49 7.81
N ALA A 686 -30.46 21.40 6.65
CA ALA A 686 -31.04 22.57 5.97
C ALA A 686 -32.06 23.30 6.85
N ALA A 687 -32.90 22.55 7.57
CA ALA A 687 -33.89 23.08 8.50
C ALA A 687 -33.26 23.73 9.75
N HIS A 688 -32.07 23.28 10.15
CA HIS A 688 -31.33 23.87 11.27
C HIS A 688 -30.71 25.21 10.85
N GLU A 689 -30.20 25.30 9.62
CA GLU A 689 -29.62 26.52 9.05
C GLU A 689 -30.69 27.59 8.86
N MET A 690 -31.81 27.21 8.25
CA MET A 690 -32.95 28.09 8.04
C MET A 690 -34.23 27.24 7.94
N PRO A 691 -35.33 27.59 8.62
CA PRO A 691 -36.57 26.81 8.57
C PRO A 691 -37.03 26.53 7.13
N LEU A 692 -37.44 25.30 6.83
CA LEU A 692 -37.80 24.86 5.47
C LEU A 692 -39.25 25.21 5.13
N SER A 693 -39.51 25.54 3.86
CA SER A 693 -40.85 25.64 3.25
C SER A 693 -41.02 24.57 2.16
N LYS A 694 -42.26 24.29 1.75
CA LYS A 694 -42.54 23.45 0.57
C LYS A 694 -42.01 24.07 -0.73
N ASP A 695 -41.81 25.39 -0.75
CA ASP A 695 -41.22 26.11 -1.90
C ASP A 695 -39.74 25.77 -2.13
N ASP A 696 -39.05 25.24 -1.11
CA ASP A 696 -37.66 24.77 -1.22
C ASP A 696 -37.53 23.50 -2.10
N ALA A 697 -38.64 22.98 -2.64
CA ALA A 697 -38.66 21.83 -3.57
C ALA A 697 -37.84 22.09 -4.84
N PHE A 698 -37.66 23.35 -5.22
CA PHE A 698 -36.75 23.74 -6.30
C PHE A 698 -35.31 23.26 -6.06
N TYR A 699 -34.85 23.25 -4.81
CA TYR A 699 -33.49 22.82 -4.47
C TYR A 699 -33.39 21.31 -4.21
N PHE A 700 -34.32 20.76 -3.43
CA PHE A 700 -34.22 19.39 -2.91
C PHE A 700 -35.04 18.36 -3.70
N GLY A 701 -35.80 18.78 -4.70
CA GLY A 701 -36.61 17.91 -5.56
C GLY A 701 -38.00 17.61 -5.02
N THR A 702 -38.71 16.73 -5.72
CA THR A 702 -40.14 16.43 -5.50
C THR A 702 -40.41 15.64 -4.22
N SER A 703 -39.43 14.89 -3.71
CA SER A 703 -39.54 14.10 -2.48
C SER A 703 -39.52 14.93 -1.20
N LEU A 704 -39.24 16.24 -1.29
CA LEU A 704 -39.17 17.15 -0.15
C LEU A 704 -40.46 17.14 0.68
N GLY A 705 -41.62 17.23 0.03
CA GLY A 705 -42.92 17.33 0.73
C GLY A 705 -43.20 16.14 1.64
N GLU A 706 -42.99 14.93 1.11
CA GLU A 706 -43.16 13.66 1.85
C GLU A 706 -42.18 13.56 3.02
N LEU A 707 -40.90 13.91 2.81
CA LEU A 707 -39.86 13.82 3.84
C LEU A 707 -40.05 14.88 4.93
N CYS A 708 -40.45 16.10 4.59
CA CYS A 708 -40.74 17.16 5.55
C CYS A 708 -41.92 16.79 6.45
N ASP A 709 -43.00 16.25 5.88
CA ASP A 709 -44.20 15.87 6.65
C ASP A 709 -43.96 14.62 7.53
N SER A 710 -43.04 13.72 7.16
CA SER A 710 -42.78 12.47 7.90
C SER A 710 -41.59 12.52 8.87
N LYS A 711 -40.54 13.30 8.58
CA LYS A 711 -39.24 13.25 9.30
C LYS A 711 -38.88 14.56 10.01
N LEU A 712 -39.51 15.67 9.67
CA LEU A 712 -39.24 16.98 10.28
C LEU A 712 -40.41 17.41 11.18
N ARG A 713 -40.16 18.40 12.04
CA ARG A 713 -41.19 18.97 12.91
C ARG A 713 -41.74 20.23 12.28
N LYS A 714 -43.06 20.31 12.09
CA LYS A 714 -43.74 21.51 11.63
C LYS A 714 -44.10 22.43 12.80
N ASP A 715 -43.85 23.74 12.67
CA ASP A 715 -44.28 24.75 13.64
C ASP A 715 -45.67 25.32 13.29
N LYS A 716 -46.25 26.12 14.19
CA LYS A 716 -47.57 26.75 14.07
C LYS A 716 -47.71 27.61 12.81
N ASP A 717 -46.63 28.25 12.40
CA ASP A 717 -46.56 29.11 11.22
C ASP A 717 -46.31 28.32 9.91
N GLY A 718 -46.25 26.99 9.98
CA GLY A 718 -46.14 26.11 8.82
C GLY A 718 -44.72 25.80 8.36
N TRP A 719 -43.71 26.34 9.03
CA TRP A 719 -42.28 26.07 8.77
C TRP A 719 -41.83 24.72 9.31
N TYR A 720 -40.87 24.09 8.64
CA TYR A 720 -40.29 22.82 9.06
C TYR A 720 -38.93 23.01 9.74
N HIS A 721 -38.76 22.36 10.89
CA HIS A 721 -37.58 22.40 11.75
C HIS A 721 -36.99 21.00 11.93
N PRO A 722 -35.71 20.89 12.35
CA PRO A 722 -35.06 19.62 12.60
C PRO A 722 -35.78 18.83 13.69
N HIS A 723 -35.73 17.51 13.58
CA HIS A 723 -36.22 16.64 14.63
C HIS A 723 -35.30 16.75 15.87
N PRO A 724 -35.85 16.80 17.11
CA PRO A 724 -35.06 16.96 18.34
C PRO A 724 -33.91 15.96 18.53
N LYS A 725 -34.04 14.76 17.96
CA LYS A 725 -33.02 13.71 17.97
C LYS A 725 -31.68 14.14 17.38
N PHE A 726 -31.67 15.04 16.40
CA PHE A 726 -30.46 15.47 15.69
C PHE A 726 -29.89 16.80 16.23
N LEU A 727 -30.57 17.42 17.20
CA LEU A 727 -30.09 18.63 17.86
C LEU A 727 -29.08 18.27 18.97
N PRO A 728 -28.13 19.17 19.30
CA PRO A 728 -27.98 20.53 18.77
C PRO A 728 -27.21 20.65 17.44
N TYR A 729 -26.56 19.59 16.95
CA TYR A 729 -25.72 19.67 15.75
C TYR A 729 -26.02 18.54 14.74
N PRO A 730 -27.01 18.72 13.84
CA PRO A 730 -27.39 17.71 12.85
C PRO A 730 -26.23 17.29 11.94
N THR A 731 -25.29 18.19 11.67
CA THR A 731 -24.11 17.94 10.83
C THR A 731 -23.19 16.86 11.37
N LYS A 732 -23.11 16.68 12.70
CA LYS A 732 -22.28 15.62 13.31
C LYS A 732 -22.81 14.21 13.02
N HIS A 733 -24.06 14.08 12.61
CA HIS A 733 -24.66 12.79 12.28
C HIS A 733 -24.45 12.38 10.82
N ILE A 734 -23.80 13.24 10.01
CA ILE A 734 -23.60 13.00 8.58
C ILE A 734 -22.10 12.93 8.28
N SER A 735 -21.60 11.72 8.04
CA SER A 735 -20.26 11.53 7.50
C SER A 735 -20.30 11.59 5.97
N ILE A 736 -19.88 12.73 5.41
CA ILE A 736 -19.87 13.00 3.95
C ILE A 736 -18.97 11.98 3.23
N ARG A 737 -17.85 11.59 3.87
CA ARG A 737 -16.86 10.63 3.34
C ARG A 737 -17.12 9.20 3.80
N GLY A 738 -18.19 8.97 4.55
CA GLY A 738 -18.73 7.64 4.82
C GLY A 738 -18.04 6.83 5.92
N ALA A 739 -17.09 7.37 6.67
CA ALA A 739 -16.49 6.73 7.85
C ALA A 739 -15.99 7.78 8.86
N ASP A 740 -16.68 7.94 9.99
CA ASP A 740 -16.00 8.36 11.22
C ASP A 740 -15.45 7.09 11.86
N ASP A 741 -14.31 6.63 11.36
CA ASP A 741 -13.58 5.54 12.01
C ASP A 741 -12.70 6.15 13.09
N ASP A 742 -12.95 5.73 14.34
CA ASP A 742 -12.04 5.91 15.45
C ASP A 742 -10.58 5.63 15.03
N LYS A 743 -9.61 6.47 15.44
CA LYS A 743 -8.21 6.30 15.02
C LYS A 743 -7.34 5.80 16.16
N TYR A 744 -6.40 4.91 15.81
CA TYR A 744 -5.31 4.45 16.68
C TYR A 744 -4.09 5.32 16.49
N THR A 745 -3.48 5.79 17.57
CA THR A 745 -2.19 6.48 17.54
C THR A 745 -1.06 5.47 17.68
N ILE A 746 -0.10 5.50 16.76
CA ILE A 746 1.04 4.60 16.69
C ILE A 746 2.27 5.33 17.25
N LEU A 747 2.87 4.77 18.30
CA LEU A 747 4.02 5.34 19.02
C LEU A 747 5.27 4.47 18.82
N ASP A 748 6.35 5.07 18.34
CA ASP A 748 7.69 4.52 18.44
C ASP A 748 8.21 4.70 19.87
N VAL A 749 8.39 3.58 20.56
CA VAL A 749 8.94 3.50 21.92
C VAL A 749 10.35 2.91 21.93
N THR A 750 11.03 2.77 20.78
CA THR A 750 12.38 2.20 20.68
C THR A 750 13.37 2.88 21.61
N LYS A 751 13.28 4.21 21.76
CA LYS A 751 14.17 5.00 22.61
C LYS A 751 13.70 5.13 24.06
N VAL A 752 12.50 4.65 24.39
CA VAL A 752 11.92 4.77 25.74
C VAL A 752 12.63 3.79 26.68
N GLY A 753 13.64 4.29 27.38
CA GLY A 753 14.58 3.51 28.18
C GLY A 753 16.01 4.08 28.19
N LEU A 754 16.33 4.93 27.21
CA LEU A 754 17.59 5.71 27.17
C LEU A 754 17.45 7.02 27.94
N PRO A 755 18.54 7.58 28.50
CA PRO A 755 18.51 8.94 29.05
C PRO A 755 18.08 9.93 27.95
N ASN A 756 16.98 10.66 28.17
CA ASN A 756 16.28 11.55 27.21
C ASN A 756 15.40 10.89 26.13
N GLY A 757 15.07 9.60 26.26
CA GLY A 757 14.19 8.90 25.33
C GLY A 757 12.72 9.32 25.44
N VAL A 758 12.23 10.12 24.49
CA VAL A 758 10.82 10.51 24.38
C VAL A 758 10.12 9.60 23.34
N PRO A 759 8.90 9.09 23.63
CA PRO A 759 8.12 8.37 22.62
C PRO A 759 7.77 9.28 21.45
N ARG A 760 7.98 8.82 20.21
CA ARG A 760 7.67 9.56 19.00
C ARG A 760 6.39 9.01 18.37
N ILE A 761 5.43 9.87 18.05
CA ILE A 761 4.26 9.45 17.26
C ILE A 761 4.73 9.21 15.81
N LEU A 762 4.49 8.00 15.30
CA LEU A 762 4.74 7.66 13.89
C LEU A 762 3.56 8.07 13.02
N GLU A 763 2.35 7.69 13.40
CA GLU A 763 1.15 7.82 12.56
C GLU A 763 -0.16 7.58 13.34
N GLU A 764 -1.29 7.98 12.75
CA GLU A 764 -2.62 7.48 13.12
C GLU A 764 -3.20 6.52 12.08
N LEU A 765 -3.86 5.46 12.54
CA LEU A 765 -4.48 4.45 11.68
C LEU A 765 -5.96 4.27 12.02
N GLU A 766 -6.85 4.27 11.02
CA GLU A 766 -8.29 4.05 11.21
C GLU A 766 -8.58 2.70 11.86
N LEU A 767 -9.62 2.61 12.71
CA LEU A 767 -10.02 1.40 13.45
C LEU A 767 -10.13 0.18 12.53
N SER A 768 -10.79 0.36 11.39
CA SER A 768 -10.98 -0.70 10.39
C SER A 768 -9.67 -1.27 9.84
N ARG A 769 -8.54 -0.54 9.98
CA ARG A 769 -7.20 -0.98 9.56
C ARG A 769 -6.29 -1.33 10.73
N ALA A 770 -6.38 -0.58 11.82
CA ALA A 770 -5.63 -0.78 13.05
C ALA A 770 -5.74 -2.23 13.53
N ILE A 771 -6.93 -2.81 13.45
CA ILE A 771 -7.16 -4.19 13.87
C ILE A 771 -6.36 -5.21 13.01
N PHE A 772 -6.02 -4.88 11.77
CA PHE A 772 -5.29 -5.76 10.85
C PHE A 772 -3.79 -5.49 10.76
N GLU A 773 -3.33 -4.30 11.19
CA GLU A 773 -1.92 -3.91 11.13
C GLU A 773 -1.28 -3.74 12.53
N LEU A 774 -2.10 -3.53 13.56
CA LEU A 774 -1.70 -3.26 14.94
C LEU A 774 -2.28 -4.36 15.85
N TYR A 775 -1.51 -5.44 16.01
CA TYR A 775 -1.70 -6.45 17.04
C TYR A 775 -0.34 -6.80 17.62
N GLU A 776 -0.31 -7.30 18.85
CA GLU A 776 0.93 -7.62 19.54
C GLU A 776 1.75 -8.68 18.77
N GLY A 777 3.04 -8.43 18.60
CA GLY A 777 3.93 -9.23 17.74
C GLY A 777 3.78 -8.95 16.24
N GLY A 778 2.80 -8.15 15.81
CA GLY A 778 2.60 -7.75 14.43
C GLY A 778 3.74 -6.88 13.89
N VAL A 779 4.00 -7.01 12.59
CA VAL A 779 5.03 -6.20 11.90
C VAL A 779 4.36 -5.03 11.20
N PHE A 780 4.64 -3.83 11.68
CA PHE A 780 4.19 -2.57 11.09
C PHE A 780 5.30 -1.95 10.25
N MET A 781 4.96 -1.43 9.06
CA MET A 781 5.91 -0.77 8.16
C MET A 781 5.62 0.72 8.04
N HIS A 782 6.66 1.53 8.20
CA HIS A 782 6.58 2.98 8.07
C HIS A 782 7.83 3.51 7.35
N GLN A 783 7.65 4.10 6.16
CA GLN A 783 8.72 4.65 5.32
C GLN A 783 9.81 3.63 4.92
N GLY A 784 9.40 2.39 4.65
CA GLY A 784 10.28 1.27 4.36
C GLY A 784 11.05 0.71 5.57
N LEU A 785 10.82 1.25 6.77
CA LEU A 785 11.35 0.73 8.03
C LEU A 785 10.34 -0.21 8.69
N THR A 786 10.83 -1.29 9.29
CA THR A 786 10.02 -2.29 9.98
C THR A 786 10.03 -2.06 11.50
N PHE A 787 8.86 -2.25 12.10
CA PHE A 787 8.61 -2.11 13.53
C PHE A 787 7.79 -3.32 14.00
N ILE A 788 8.08 -3.81 15.21
CA ILE A 788 7.26 -4.82 15.88
C ILE A 788 6.35 -4.11 16.88
N VAL A 789 5.06 -4.40 16.80
CA VAL A 789 4.05 -3.93 17.74
C VAL A 789 4.23 -4.68 19.06
N LYS A 790 4.59 -3.95 20.12
CA LYS A 790 4.79 -4.50 21.48
C LYS A 790 3.48 -4.64 22.24
N GLU A 791 2.62 -3.63 22.16
CA GLU A 791 1.41 -3.52 22.96
C GLU A 791 0.36 -2.72 22.17
N VAL A 792 -0.90 -3.13 22.24
CA VAL A 792 -2.04 -2.40 21.65
C VAL A 792 -3.13 -2.23 22.69
N SER A 793 -3.41 -0.98 23.07
CA SER A 793 -4.53 -0.63 23.93
C SER A 793 -5.72 -0.20 23.08
N HIS A 794 -6.76 -1.06 23.03
CA HIS A 794 -8.00 -0.78 22.30
C HIS A 794 -8.85 0.31 22.98
N ASP A 795 -8.80 0.42 24.31
CA ASP A 795 -9.54 1.44 25.08
C ASP A 795 -8.98 2.84 24.83
N THR A 796 -7.65 2.99 24.88
CA THR A 796 -6.98 4.28 24.64
C THR A 796 -6.72 4.54 23.16
N LYS A 797 -6.90 3.52 22.30
CA LYS A 797 -6.57 3.53 20.87
C LYS A 797 -5.11 3.92 20.64
N VAL A 798 -4.19 3.28 21.37
CA VAL A 798 -2.75 3.51 21.26
C VAL A 798 -2.02 2.20 21.01
N ALA A 799 -1.15 2.17 20.00
CA ALA A 799 -0.25 1.06 19.72
C ALA A 799 1.21 1.49 19.95
N ARG A 800 1.97 0.69 20.71
CA ARG A 800 3.39 0.93 21.02
C ARG A 800 4.27 -0.01 20.21
N LEU A 801 5.24 0.55 19.50
CA LEU A 801 6.06 -0.14 18.51
C LEU A 801 7.55 0.00 18.83
N VAL A 802 8.33 -1.02 18.52
CA VAL A 802 9.80 -1.02 18.64
C VAL A 802 10.39 -1.36 17.28
N ARG A 803 11.38 -0.58 16.83
CA ARG A 803 12.09 -0.81 15.57
C ARG A 803 12.78 -2.17 15.61
N ALA A 804 12.59 -2.95 14.55
CA ALA A 804 13.24 -4.25 14.40
C ALA A 804 13.44 -4.54 12.91
N ASP A 805 14.60 -5.05 12.52
CA ASP A 805 14.84 -5.50 11.14
C ASP A 805 14.35 -6.94 10.99
N VAL A 806 13.17 -7.10 10.41
CA VAL A 806 12.51 -8.40 10.25
C VAL A 806 12.19 -8.68 8.79
N ASN A 807 12.40 -9.94 8.39
CA ASN A 807 12.20 -10.42 7.02
C ASN A 807 10.88 -11.19 6.83
N TRP A 808 10.01 -11.22 7.84
CA TRP A 808 8.70 -11.87 7.77
C TRP A 808 7.55 -10.88 7.93
N ILE A 809 6.36 -11.32 7.54
CA ILE A 809 5.11 -10.56 7.60
C ILE A 809 4.08 -11.35 8.41
N THR A 810 2.97 -10.71 8.76
CA THR A 810 1.90 -11.33 9.55
C THR A 810 0.56 -11.04 8.85
N LYS A 811 -0.41 -11.99 8.87
CA LYS A 811 -1.69 -11.88 8.16
C LYS A 811 -2.84 -12.52 8.96
N PRO A 812 -4.05 -11.93 8.99
CA PRO A 812 -5.16 -12.46 9.78
C PRO A 812 -6.29 -13.10 8.91
N ARG A 813 -6.98 -14.16 9.38
CA ARG A 813 -8.01 -14.93 8.62
C ARG A 813 -9.11 -15.60 9.48
N ASN A 814 -10.40 -15.46 9.09
CA ASN A 814 -11.49 -16.48 9.10
C ASN A 814 -12.87 -15.84 8.71
N VAL A 815 -13.85 -16.61 8.19
CA VAL A 815 -15.19 -16.16 7.70
C VAL A 815 -16.24 -17.27 7.86
N ASP A 816 -17.43 -17.00 8.43
CA ASP A 816 -18.56 -17.94 8.56
C ASP A 816 -19.95 -17.23 8.37
N ALA A 817 -20.94 -17.87 7.74
CA ALA A 817 -22.30 -17.29 7.52
C ALA A 817 -23.27 -17.62 8.66
N MET A 818 -24.12 -16.66 9.10
CA MET A 818 -24.92 -16.81 10.33
C MET A 818 -26.44 -16.62 10.20
N GLN A 819 -26.94 -15.65 9.42
CA GLN A 819 -28.38 -15.32 9.44
C GLN A 819 -28.91 -14.89 8.08
N THR A 820 -30.00 -15.52 7.62
CA THR A 820 -30.61 -15.25 6.30
C THR A 820 -31.64 -14.11 6.39
N HIS A 821 -31.47 -13.08 5.57
CA HIS A 821 -32.37 -11.92 5.45
C HIS A 821 -33.25 -11.96 4.19
N ARG A 822 -32.73 -12.44 3.06
CA ARG A 822 -33.43 -12.56 1.78
C ARG A 822 -33.12 -13.91 1.15
N ILE A 823 -34.08 -14.46 0.42
CA ILE A 823 -33.96 -15.73 -0.31
C ILE A 823 -34.50 -15.52 -1.70
N LYS A 824 -33.75 -15.94 -2.73
CA LYS A 824 -34.16 -15.80 -4.13
C LYS A 824 -34.05 -17.13 -4.87
N GLU A 825 -35.03 -17.41 -5.73
CA GLU A 825 -35.00 -18.60 -6.60
C GLU A 825 -33.99 -18.44 -7.74
N ILE A 826 -33.34 -19.53 -8.12
CA ILE A 826 -32.52 -19.57 -9.33
C ILE A 826 -33.39 -20.14 -10.45
N ALA A 827 -33.52 -19.41 -11.55
CA ALA A 827 -34.40 -19.78 -12.65
C ALA A 827 -34.09 -21.21 -13.16
N ARG A 828 -35.12 -22.07 -13.14
CA ARG A 828 -35.07 -23.49 -13.57
C ARG A 828 -34.20 -24.41 -12.70
N SER A 829 -33.90 -24.01 -11.46
CA SER A 829 -33.14 -24.80 -10.49
C SER A 829 -33.93 -25.00 -9.19
N PRO A 830 -33.83 -26.17 -8.53
CA PRO A 830 -34.40 -26.39 -7.21
C PRO A 830 -33.56 -25.74 -6.09
N HIS A 831 -32.40 -25.15 -6.44
CA HIS A 831 -31.50 -24.48 -5.50
C HIS A 831 -31.78 -22.97 -5.44
N ARG A 832 -31.36 -22.35 -4.32
CA ARG A 832 -31.67 -20.95 -4.00
C ARG A 832 -30.40 -20.16 -3.69
N ALA A 833 -30.46 -18.87 -3.97
CA ALA A 833 -29.49 -17.91 -3.48
C ALA A 833 -29.96 -17.38 -2.11
N TYR A 834 -29.03 -17.17 -1.19
CA TYR A 834 -29.30 -16.62 0.13
C TYR A 834 -28.52 -15.32 0.33
N PHE A 835 -29.12 -14.35 1.00
CA PHE A 835 -28.47 -13.10 1.37
C PHE A 835 -28.79 -12.75 2.83
N GLY A 836 -27.79 -12.25 3.56
CA GLY A 836 -27.97 -11.89 4.96
C GLY A 836 -26.67 -11.60 5.70
N ARG A 837 -26.67 -11.78 7.02
CA ARG A 837 -25.51 -11.53 7.86
C ARG A 837 -24.52 -12.70 7.82
N VAL A 838 -23.26 -12.33 7.64
CA VAL A 838 -22.08 -13.19 7.63
C VAL A 838 -21.14 -12.65 8.71
N ASP A 839 -20.71 -13.51 9.63
CA ASP A 839 -19.75 -13.15 10.66
C ASP A 839 -18.34 -13.52 10.20
N VAL A 840 -17.52 -12.49 10.07
CA VAL A 840 -16.12 -12.61 9.67
C VAL A 840 -15.29 -12.59 10.94
N THR A 841 -14.96 -13.77 11.46
CA THR A 841 -14.07 -13.94 12.62
C THR A 841 -12.63 -13.93 12.13
N THR A 842 -11.77 -13.02 12.57
CA THR A 842 -10.40 -12.98 12.05
C THR A 842 -9.40 -13.47 13.10
N VAL A 843 -8.63 -14.52 12.78
CA VAL A 843 -7.56 -15.08 13.63
C VAL A 843 -6.19 -14.76 13.03
N VAL A 844 -5.28 -14.20 13.81
CA VAL A 844 -3.94 -13.78 13.35
C VAL A 844 -2.97 -14.95 13.41
N PHE A 845 -2.22 -15.19 12.32
CA PHE A 845 -1.08 -16.12 12.31
C PHE A 845 0.18 -15.42 11.77
N GLY A 846 1.35 -15.76 12.30
CA GLY A 846 2.64 -15.36 11.72
C GLY A 846 3.02 -16.28 10.55
N ALA A 847 3.43 -15.71 9.41
CA ALA A 847 3.90 -16.49 8.25
C ALA A 847 4.88 -15.69 7.37
N GLY A 848 6.09 -16.23 7.15
CA GLY A 848 7.08 -15.69 6.20
C GLY A 848 6.75 -16.00 4.73
N ASN A 849 7.59 -15.52 3.80
CA ASN A 849 7.49 -15.82 2.35
C ASN A 849 7.64 -17.32 2.03
N THR A 850 8.29 -18.05 2.93
CA THR A 850 8.08 -19.47 3.22
C THR A 850 7.67 -19.55 4.69
N VAL A 851 6.67 -20.38 5.03
CA VAL A 851 6.25 -20.53 6.43
C VAL A 851 7.38 -21.21 7.20
N LEU A 852 8.20 -20.40 7.87
CA LEU A 852 9.29 -20.87 8.72
C LEU A 852 8.77 -21.46 10.03
N ASP A 853 7.70 -20.87 10.59
CA ASP A 853 7.05 -21.28 11.82
C ASP A 853 5.64 -20.66 11.92
N VAL A 854 4.72 -21.33 12.63
CA VAL A 854 3.37 -20.82 12.94
C VAL A 854 3.29 -20.64 14.45
N VAL A 855 3.31 -19.37 14.89
CA VAL A 855 3.16 -19.03 16.31
C VAL A 855 1.74 -18.55 16.55
N ASP A 856 1.04 -19.21 17.48
CA ASP A 856 -0.26 -18.73 17.98
C ASP A 856 -0.05 -17.41 18.71
N VAL A 857 -0.78 -16.38 18.31
CA VAL A 857 -0.77 -15.08 18.97
C VAL A 857 -1.94 -15.06 19.96
N ASP A 858 -1.67 -14.71 21.23
CA ASP A 858 -2.68 -14.52 22.30
C ASP A 858 -3.56 -13.27 22.08
N THR A 859 -3.93 -12.96 20.83
CA THR A 859 -4.89 -11.90 20.52
C THR A 859 -6.28 -12.50 20.35
N PRO A 860 -7.31 -12.03 21.09
CA PRO A 860 -8.67 -12.54 20.92
C PRO A 860 -9.16 -12.32 19.47
N PRO A 861 -9.89 -13.29 18.90
CA PRO A 861 -10.37 -13.19 17.52
C PRO A 861 -11.30 -12.00 17.36
N TYR A 862 -11.09 -11.19 16.32
CA TYR A 862 -11.97 -10.07 16.02
C TYR A 862 -13.15 -10.54 15.18
N GLU A 863 -14.34 -10.46 15.75
CA GLU A 863 -15.59 -10.78 15.07
C GLU A 863 -16.22 -9.52 14.50
N ARG A 864 -16.50 -9.51 13.19
CA ARG A 864 -17.30 -8.45 12.56
C ARG A 864 -18.48 -9.03 11.81
N GLN A 865 -19.62 -8.38 11.98
CA GLN A 865 -20.82 -8.69 11.21
C GLN A 865 -20.77 -7.89 9.91
N VAL A 866 -20.80 -8.58 8.78
CA VAL A 866 -20.95 -8.01 7.45
C VAL A 866 -22.16 -8.61 6.77
N THR A 867 -22.56 -8.04 5.65
CA THR A 867 -23.58 -8.60 4.78
C THR A 867 -22.92 -9.33 3.62
N GLY A 868 -23.51 -10.44 3.22
CA GLY A 868 -23.04 -11.24 2.12
C GLY A 868 -24.14 -12.10 1.52
N LEU A 869 -23.80 -12.74 0.40
CA LEU A 869 -24.62 -13.73 -0.25
C LEU A 869 -23.90 -15.09 -0.25
N TRP A 870 -24.66 -16.17 -0.29
CA TRP A 870 -24.09 -17.51 -0.38
C TRP A 870 -24.96 -18.49 -1.15
N PHE A 871 -24.32 -19.55 -1.63
CA PHE A 871 -24.93 -20.70 -2.28
C PHE A 871 -24.52 -21.98 -1.55
N ASP A 872 -25.48 -22.83 -1.24
CA ASP A 872 -25.25 -24.13 -0.59
C ASP A 872 -24.98 -25.18 -1.67
N VAL A 873 -23.87 -25.93 -1.54
CA VAL A 873 -23.55 -27.01 -2.48
C VAL A 873 -24.48 -28.20 -2.24
N PRO A 874 -25.13 -28.76 -3.27
CA PRO A 874 -26.09 -29.86 -3.10
C PRO A 874 -25.45 -31.13 -2.51
N LYS A 875 -26.16 -31.80 -1.59
CA LYS A 875 -25.68 -33.01 -0.90
C LYS A 875 -25.35 -34.15 -1.87
N ASP A 876 -26.18 -34.34 -2.89
CA ASP A 876 -26.00 -35.40 -3.88
C ASP A 876 -24.72 -35.20 -4.70
N LEU A 877 -24.41 -33.93 -5.03
CA LEU A 877 -23.14 -33.58 -5.69
C LEU A 877 -21.94 -33.83 -4.77
N LEU A 878 -22.03 -33.47 -3.48
CA LEU A 878 -20.95 -33.74 -2.52
C LEU A 878 -20.66 -35.25 -2.43
N GLY A 879 -21.70 -36.09 -2.40
CA GLY A 879 -21.56 -37.55 -2.43
C GLY A 879 -20.86 -38.06 -3.69
N LEU A 880 -21.25 -37.54 -4.86
CA LEU A 880 -20.63 -37.89 -6.14
C LEU A 880 -19.16 -37.46 -6.22
N MET A 881 -18.85 -36.23 -5.80
CA MET A 881 -17.49 -35.69 -5.81
C MET A 881 -16.57 -36.45 -4.86
N LYS A 882 -17.06 -36.85 -3.67
CA LYS A 882 -16.33 -37.73 -2.75
C LYS A 882 -16.06 -39.10 -3.37
N ALA A 883 -17.08 -39.72 -3.99
CA ALA A 883 -16.93 -41.02 -4.64
C ALA A 883 -15.91 -40.99 -5.80
N LYS A 884 -15.79 -39.84 -6.48
CA LYS A 884 -14.84 -39.60 -7.58
C LYS A 884 -13.50 -39.00 -7.13
N GLN A 885 -13.25 -38.89 -5.82
CA GLN A 885 -12.01 -38.40 -5.21
C GLN A 885 -11.65 -36.94 -5.55
N PHE A 886 -12.63 -36.07 -5.72
CA PHE A 886 -12.38 -34.63 -5.87
C PHE A 886 -12.06 -33.97 -4.53
N ASN A 887 -11.13 -33.01 -4.55
CA ASN A 887 -10.96 -32.10 -3.42
C ASN A 887 -12.08 -31.06 -3.42
N LEU A 888 -12.98 -31.16 -2.43
CA LEU A 888 -14.14 -30.27 -2.31
C LEU A 888 -13.74 -28.81 -2.05
N ALA A 889 -12.62 -28.57 -1.37
CA ALA A 889 -12.15 -27.21 -1.08
C ALA A 889 -11.69 -26.51 -2.36
N GLU A 890 -10.97 -27.20 -3.25
CA GLU A 890 -10.57 -26.69 -4.57
C GLU A 890 -11.78 -26.34 -5.42
N ALA A 891 -12.75 -27.23 -5.49
CA ALA A 891 -13.95 -27.04 -6.29
C ALA A 891 -14.75 -25.81 -5.85
N ILE A 892 -15.00 -25.66 -4.55
CA ILE A 892 -15.75 -24.52 -3.99
C ILE A 892 -14.98 -23.20 -4.18
N HIS A 893 -13.67 -23.22 -3.97
CA HIS A 893 -12.80 -22.06 -4.14
C HIS A 893 -12.81 -21.57 -5.60
N SER A 894 -12.58 -22.48 -6.55
CA SER A 894 -12.61 -22.18 -7.98
C SER A 894 -13.99 -21.74 -8.48
N ALA A 895 -15.08 -22.33 -7.96
CA ALA A 895 -16.44 -21.89 -8.30
C ALA A 895 -16.74 -20.47 -7.80
N SER A 896 -16.27 -20.13 -6.59
CA SER A 896 -16.41 -18.77 -6.02
C SER A 896 -15.66 -17.73 -6.86
N HIS A 897 -14.44 -18.06 -7.31
CA HIS A 897 -13.67 -17.20 -8.21
C HIS A 897 -14.30 -17.06 -9.60
N ALA A 898 -14.76 -18.16 -10.21
CA ALA A 898 -15.45 -18.12 -11.49
C ALA A 898 -16.68 -17.20 -11.46
N TRP A 899 -17.44 -17.24 -10.36
CA TRP A 899 -18.56 -16.33 -10.14
C TRP A 899 -18.11 -14.88 -10.01
N MET A 900 -17.12 -14.60 -9.13
CA MET A 900 -16.63 -13.23 -8.90
C MET A 900 -16.09 -12.59 -10.17
N ASN A 901 -15.37 -13.35 -11.00
CA ASN A 901 -14.78 -12.88 -12.25
C ASN A 901 -15.82 -12.36 -13.27
N ARG A 902 -17.11 -12.69 -13.11
CA ARG A 902 -18.20 -12.25 -13.99
C ARG A 902 -19.01 -11.08 -13.42
N PHE A 903 -18.79 -10.71 -12.17
CA PHE A 903 -19.50 -9.61 -11.54
C PHE A 903 -18.71 -8.31 -11.65
N ALA A 904 -19.33 -7.28 -12.24
CA ALA A 904 -18.67 -6.01 -12.54
C ALA A 904 -18.16 -5.25 -11.29
N LEU A 905 -18.87 -5.37 -10.16
CA LEU A 905 -18.48 -4.75 -8.88
C LEU A 905 -17.75 -5.73 -7.95
N SER A 906 -17.16 -6.80 -8.50
CA SER A 906 -16.37 -7.78 -7.73
C SER A 906 -15.16 -7.23 -6.96
N PRO A 907 -14.53 -6.08 -7.31
CA PRO A 907 -13.43 -5.53 -6.50
C PRO A 907 -13.81 -5.21 -5.05
N ASP A 908 -15.10 -4.93 -4.80
CA ASP A 908 -15.65 -4.62 -3.47
C ASP A 908 -16.19 -5.86 -2.72
N LEU A 909 -16.21 -7.02 -3.37
CA LEU A 909 -16.56 -8.31 -2.78
C LEU A 909 -15.32 -9.10 -2.36
N ARG A 910 -15.51 -9.97 -1.37
CA ARG A 910 -14.50 -10.90 -0.86
C ARG A 910 -15.09 -12.30 -0.72
N THR A 911 -14.24 -13.30 -0.84
CA THR A 911 -14.55 -14.72 -0.64
C THR A 911 -13.47 -15.39 0.21
N GLU A 912 -13.78 -16.50 0.87
CA GLU A 912 -12.78 -17.28 1.60
C GLU A 912 -11.84 -17.99 0.59
N CYS A 913 -10.58 -17.57 0.55
CA CYS A 913 -9.54 -18.24 -0.25
C CYS A 913 -8.94 -19.42 0.52
N LYS A 914 -8.65 -20.54 -0.17
CA LYS A 914 -8.16 -21.79 0.46
C LYS A 914 -6.63 -21.91 0.38
N ALA A 915 -6.00 -22.22 1.52
CA ALA A 915 -4.55 -22.37 1.63
C ALA A 915 -4.10 -23.81 1.31
N ALA A 916 -3.15 -23.96 0.39
CA ALA A 916 -2.60 -25.26 0.01
C ALA A 916 -2.05 -26.06 1.21
N GLU A 917 -1.42 -25.37 2.16
CA GLU A 917 -0.83 -25.98 3.35
C GLU A 917 -1.84 -26.55 4.35
N LYS A 918 -3.13 -26.16 4.28
CA LYS A 918 -4.19 -26.76 5.11
C LYS A 918 -4.93 -27.87 4.35
N GLU A 919 -5.17 -27.66 3.07
CA GLU A 919 -5.95 -28.61 2.26
C GLU A 919 -5.11 -29.82 1.80
N TYR A 920 -3.78 -29.68 1.69
CA TYR A 920 -2.87 -30.77 1.33
C TYR A 920 -2.01 -31.27 2.50
N ASN A 921 -2.28 -30.82 3.73
CA ASN A 921 -1.50 -31.25 4.89
C ASN A 921 -1.80 -32.70 5.29
N LYS A 922 -0.83 -33.33 5.96
CA LYS A 922 -0.94 -34.70 6.47
C LYS A 922 -1.57 -34.81 7.86
N GLU A 923 -1.93 -33.70 8.50
CA GLU A 923 -2.55 -33.68 9.83
C GLU A 923 -4.00 -33.19 9.76
N GLU A 924 -4.89 -33.81 10.55
CA GLU A 924 -6.32 -33.48 10.54
C GLU A 924 -6.57 -32.09 11.17
N SER A 925 -7.20 -31.19 10.41
CA SER A 925 -7.62 -29.90 10.94
C SER A 925 -8.81 -30.07 11.88
N GLN A 926 -8.75 -29.46 13.06
CA GLN A 926 -9.91 -29.43 13.98
C GLN A 926 -11.10 -28.62 13.42
N ARG A 927 -10.88 -27.75 12.42
CA ARG A 927 -11.92 -26.92 11.82
C ARG A 927 -12.53 -27.63 10.59
N LYS A 928 -13.84 -27.86 10.62
CA LYS A 928 -14.62 -28.31 9.46
C LYS A 928 -15.54 -27.20 8.97
N ARG A 929 -15.57 -26.95 7.66
CA ARG A 929 -16.29 -25.84 7.03
C ARG A 929 -17.53 -26.31 6.28
N PRO A 930 -18.65 -25.59 6.30
CA PRO A 930 -19.81 -25.94 5.50
C PRO A 930 -19.52 -25.79 4.00
N ALA A 931 -20.06 -26.69 3.18
CA ALA A 931 -19.94 -26.67 1.73
C ALA A 931 -20.75 -25.52 1.12
N ARG A 932 -20.17 -24.31 1.12
CA ARG A 932 -20.82 -23.06 0.66
C ARG A 932 -19.87 -22.19 -0.14
N LEU A 933 -20.42 -21.53 -1.16
CA LEU A 933 -19.79 -20.39 -1.81
C LEU A 933 -20.27 -19.15 -1.04
N ILE A 934 -19.38 -18.47 -0.31
CA ILE A 934 -19.73 -17.28 0.50
C ILE A 934 -19.04 -16.06 -0.09
N LEU A 935 -19.82 -15.06 -0.46
CA LEU A 935 -19.34 -13.78 -0.98
C LEU A 935 -19.85 -12.66 -0.07
N TYR A 936 -18.97 -11.81 0.43
CA TYR A 936 -19.34 -10.77 1.40
C TYR A 936 -18.71 -9.43 1.05
N ASP A 937 -19.35 -8.35 1.52
CA ASP A 937 -18.84 -7.01 1.31
C ASP A 937 -17.57 -6.75 2.13
N ALA A 938 -16.59 -6.08 1.51
CA ALA A 938 -15.41 -5.60 2.22
C ALA A 938 -15.76 -4.56 3.31
N SER A 939 -16.87 -3.83 3.14
CA SER A 939 -17.38 -2.79 4.04
C SER A 939 -18.69 -3.18 4.71
N ARG A 940 -19.04 -2.52 5.83
CA ARG A 940 -20.26 -2.81 6.62
C ARG A 940 -21.59 -2.39 5.96
N LYS A 941 -21.56 -1.76 4.77
CA LYS A 941 -22.73 -1.04 4.22
C LYS A 941 -23.68 -1.89 3.37
N GLY A 942 -23.31 -3.09 2.96
CA GLY A 942 -24.25 -4.04 2.34
C GLY A 942 -24.77 -3.73 0.94
N SER A 943 -24.24 -2.71 0.27
CA SER A 943 -24.78 -2.26 -1.01
C SER A 943 -24.39 -3.16 -2.18
N VAL A 944 -23.15 -3.65 -2.21
CA VAL A 944 -22.63 -4.41 -3.35
C VAL A 944 -23.08 -5.86 -3.29
N SER A 945 -23.01 -6.50 -2.12
CA SER A 945 -23.53 -7.86 -1.90
C SER A 945 -25.05 -7.97 -2.15
N ALA A 946 -25.83 -6.91 -1.89
CA ALA A 946 -27.24 -6.86 -2.23
C ALA A 946 -27.48 -6.81 -3.76
N GLN A 947 -26.73 -5.96 -4.49
CA GLN A 947 -26.79 -5.92 -5.96
C GLN A 947 -26.32 -7.24 -6.58
N ALA A 948 -25.26 -7.83 -6.03
CA ALA A 948 -24.76 -9.14 -6.41
C ALA A 948 -25.81 -10.25 -6.22
N PHE A 949 -26.59 -10.17 -5.14
CA PHE A 949 -27.70 -11.07 -4.89
C PHE A 949 -28.84 -10.90 -5.91
N ASP A 950 -29.18 -9.65 -6.26
CA ASP A 950 -30.24 -9.35 -7.23
C ASP A 950 -29.92 -9.94 -8.63
N HIS A 951 -28.64 -9.96 -9.03
CA HIS A 951 -28.15 -10.53 -10.30
C HIS A 951 -27.58 -11.96 -10.21
N SER A 952 -27.75 -12.64 -9.07
CA SER A 952 -27.07 -13.91 -8.75
C SER A 952 -27.25 -15.02 -9.81
N GLY A 953 -28.46 -15.19 -10.34
CA GLY A 953 -28.77 -16.22 -11.34
C GLY A 953 -28.16 -15.97 -12.72
N GLU A 954 -28.06 -14.70 -13.15
CA GLU A 954 -27.44 -14.33 -14.42
C GLU A 954 -25.93 -14.54 -14.36
N VAL A 955 -25.29 -14.07 -13.29
CA VAL A 955 -23.84 -14.21 -13.07
C VAL A 955 -23.43 -15.67 -12.95
N LEU A 956 -24.23 -16.52 -12.28
CA LEU A 956 -24.00 -17.97 -12.23
C LEU A 956 -23.95 -18.61 -13.62
N ARG A 957 -24.88 -18.22 -14.51
CA ARG A 957 -24.93 -18.74 -15.88
C ARG A 957 -23.75 -18.27 -16.72
N GLN A 958 -23.39 -16.99 -16.62
CA GLN A 958 -22.20 -16.46 -17.29
C GLN A 958 -20.90 -17.15 -16.80
N ALA A 959 -20.80 -17.43 -15.50
CA ALA A 959 -19.67 -18.15 -14.92
C ALA A 959 -19.58 -19.59 -15.46
N HIS A 960 -20.72 -20.30 -15.51
CA HIS A 960 -20.81 -21.63 -16.13
C HIS A 960 -20.31 -21.62 -17.57
N ASP A 961 -20.90 -20.76 -18.41
CA ASP A 961 -20.61 -20.72 -19.85
C ASP A 961 -19.14 -20.37 -20.11
N THR A 962 -18.56 -19.49 -19.30
CA THR A 962 -17.14 -19.13 -19.38
C THR A 962 -16.22 -20.30 -19.01
N VAL A 963 -16.53 -21.03 -17.92
CA VAL A 963 -15.69 -22.16 -17.49
C VAL A 963 -15.78 -23.32 -18.49
N GLU A 964 -16.97 -23.57 -19.06
CA GLU A 964 -17.20 -24.64 -20.04
C GLU A 964 -16.52 -24.36 -21.38
N THR A 965 -16.62 -23.13 -21.90
CA THR A 965 -16.03 -22.74 -23.20
C THR A 965 -14.53 -22.48 -23.15
N CYS A 966 -13.95 -22.29 -21.96
CA CYS A 966 -12.54 -22.00 -21.82
C CYS A 966 -11.66 -23.20 -22.25
N PRO A 967 -10.64 -23.02 -23.11
CA PRO A 967 -9.82 -24.14 -23.61
C PRO A 967 -8.77 -24.66 -22.62
N CYS A 968 -8.62 -24.07 -21.43
CA CYS A 968 -7.61 -24.49 -20.46
C CYS A 968 -7.97 -25.82 -19.77
N ASN A 969 -6.98 -26.62 -19.38
CA ASN A 969 -7.21 -27.89 -18.70
C ASN A 969 -7.37 -27.70 -17.18
N ASP A 970 -6.40 -27.04 -16.56
CA ASP A 970 -6.31 -26.96 -15.08
C ASP A 970 -6.99 -25.71 -14.49
N GLY A 971 -7.26 -24.70 -15.33
CA GLY A 971 -7.76 -23.39 -14.91
C GLY A 971 -6.87 -22.25 -15.39
N CYS A 972 -7.45 -21.08 -15.63
CA CYS A 972 -6.72 -19.86 -15.96
C CYS A 972 -7.48 -18.61 -15.47
N ASP A 973 -6.87 -17.44 -15.61
CA ASP A 973 -7.45 -16.15 -15.18
C ASP A 973 -8.70 -15.76 -15.97
N LYS A 974 -8.92 -16.37 -17.15
CA LYS A 974 -10.13 -16.17 -17.95
C LYS A 974 -11.33 -16.97 -17.39
N CYS A 975 -11.11 -18.03 -16.62
CA CYS A 975 -12.16 -18.87 -16.05
C CYS A 975 -12.17 -18.85 -14.51
N ILE A 976 -11.35 -19.66 -13.85
CA ILE A 976 -11.47 -19.98 -12.43
C ILE A 976 -10.41 -19.34 -11.52
N HIS A 977 -9.34 -18.75 -12.06
CA HIS A 977 -8.37 -18.05 -11.23
C HIS A 977 -8.83 -16.62 -10.98
N SER A 978 -8.68 -16.13 -9.75
CA SER A 978 -8.95 -14.74 -9.42
C SER A 978 -7.66 -13.99 -9.16
N ALA A 979 -7.56 -12.81 -9.77
CA ALA A 979 -6.59 -11.78 -9.45
C ALA A 979 -6.56 -11.43 -7.95
N THR A 980 -7.70 -11.51 -7.29
CA THR A 980 -7.86 -11.12 -5.89
C THR A 980 -7.61 -12.26 -4.91
N CYS A 981 -7.22 -13.45 -5.40
CA CYS A 981 -6.97 -14.61 -4.57
C CYS A 981 -5.79 -14.35 -3.61
N SER A 982 -6.04 -14.41 -2.31
CA SER A 982 -5.00 -14.14 -1.31
C SER A 982 -3.93 -15.24 -1.20
N GLU A 983 -4.12 -16.35 -1.92
CA GLU A 983 -3.34 -17.60 -1.87
C GLU A 983 -2.71 -17.95 -3.22
N GLY A 984 -2.73 -17.03 -4.19
CA GLY A 984 -2.08 -17.23 -5.49
C GLY A 984 -2.72 -18.33 -6.36
N ASN A 985 -4.00 -18.63 -6.16
CA ASN A 985 -4.76 -19.65 -6.90
C ASN A 985 -4.15 -21.08 -6.85
N VAL A 986 -3.34 -21.38 -5.83
CA VAL A 986 -2.66 -22.69 -5.72
C VAL A 986 -3.63 -23.85 -5.52
N VAL A 987 -4.75 -23.62 -4.83
CA VAL A 987 -5.81 -24.62 -4.57
C VAL A 987 -6.93 -24.40 -5.57
N ALA A 988 -6.89 -25.05 -6.73
CA ALA A 988 -7.85 -24.80 -7.80
C ALA A 988 -8.24 -26.07 -8.58
N SER A 989 -9.52 -26.18 -8.97
CA SER A 989 -10.03 -27.27 -9.80
C SER A 989 -11.09 -26.77 -10.77
N LYS A 990 -10.75 -26.74 -12.08
CA LYS A 990 -11.69 -26.33 -13.14
C LYS A 990 -12.88 -27.27 -13.26
N ILE A 991 -12.60 -28.57 -13.27
CA ILE A 991 -13.64 -29.61 -13.40
C ILE A 991 -14.55 -29.60 -12.16
N GLY A 992 -13.97 -29.48 -10.96
CA GLY A 992 -14.74 -29.36 -9.72
C GLY A 992 -15.64 -28.11 -9.72
N ALA A 993 -15.13 -26.97 -10.18
CA ALA A 993 -15.92 -25.74 -10.30
C ALA A 993 -17.08 -25.90 -11.29
N LEU A 994 -16.83 -26.52 -12.45
CA LEU A 994 -17.86 -26.75 -13.47
C LEU A 994 -19.00 -27.63 -12.94
N LEU A 995 -18.68 -28.69 -12.18
CA LEU A 995 -19.69 -29.56 -11.58
C LEU A 995 -20.56 -28.81 -10.56
N ILE A 996 -19.97 -27.95 -9.73
CA ILE A 996 -20.72 -27.12 -8.77
C ILE A 996 -21.63 -26.14 -9.50
N LEU A 997 -21.14 -25.46 -10.55
CA LEU A 997 -21.94 -24.51 -11.33
C LEU A 997 -23.10 -25.21 -12.05
N LYS A 998 -22.86 -26.40 -12.65
CA LYS A 998 -23.92 -27.22 -13.27
C LYS A 998 -24.99 -27.65 -12.28
N ALA A 999 -24.59 -28.10 -11.09
CA ALA A 999 -25.55 -28.49 -10.06
C ALA A 999 -26.39 -27.31 -9.57
N LEU A 1000 -25.77 -26.14 -9.30
CA LEU A 1000 -26.51 -24.93 -8.88
C LEU A 1000 -27.50 -24.44 -9.94
N LEU A 1001 -27.20 -24.66 -11.23
CA LEU A 1001 -28.07 -24.32 -12.37
C LEU A 1001 -29.04 -25.45 -12.77
N ASN A 1002 -28.99 -26.61 -12.09
CA ASN A 1002 -29.78 -27.80 -12.41
C ASN A 1002 -29.59 -28.29 -13.86
N LEU A 1003 -28.34 -28.27 -14.33
CA LEU A 1003 -27.93 -28.83 -15.61
C LEU A 1003 -27.49 -30.29 -15.43
N ASP A 1004 -27.70 -31.12 -16.45
CA ASP A 1004 -27.39 -32.56 -16.39
C ASP A 1004 -25.89 -32.82 -16.12
N ILE A 1005 -25.63 -33.66 -15.13
CA ILE A 1005 -24.29 -34.15 -14.78
C ILE A 1005 -24.27 -35.65 -15.02
N ASP A 1006 -23.62 -36.09 -16.11
CA ASP A 1006 -23.45 -37.51 -16.37
C ASP A 1006 -22.28 -38.07 -15.52
N ALA A 1007 -22.65 -38.76 -14.44
CA ALA A 1007 -21.72 -39.39 -13.49
C ALA A 1007 -20.73 -40.38 -14.14
N ASN A 1008 -21.04 -40.93 -15.31
CA ASN A 1008 -20.19 -41.87 -16.03
C ASN A 1008 -19.07 -41.17 -16.81
N THR A 1009 -19.29 -39.92 -17.23
CA THR A 1009 -18.29 -39.11 -17.95
C THR A 1009 -17.31 -38.39 -17.01
N VAL A 1010 -17.65 -38.26 -15.73
CA VAL A 1010 -16.77 -37.67 -14.73
C VAL A 1010 -15.63 -38.65 -14.42
N ALA A 1011 -14.43 -38.31 -14.92
CA ALA A 1011 -13.21 -39.06 -14.68
C ALA A 1011 -12.86 -39.10 -13.19
N MET A 1012 -12.28 -40.22 -12.75
CA MET A 1012 -11.75 -40.37 -11.40
C MET A 1012 -10.49 -39.50 -11.27
N GLN A 1013 -10.46 -38.61 -10.28
CA GLN A 1013 -9.31 -37.76 -10.05
C GLN A 1013 -8.26 -38.52 -9.24
N SER A 1014 -6.98 -38.39 -9.60
CA SER A 1014 -5.84 -38.90 -8.83
C SER A 1014 -5.62 -38.01 -7.59
N GLY A 1015 -6.56 -37.98 -6.65
CA GLY A 1015 -6.51 -37.08 -5.50
C GLY A 1015 -5.30 -37.34 -4.60
N SER A 1016 -4.57 -36.28 -4.23
CA SER A 1016 -3.64 -36.29 -3.09
C SER A 1016 -4.46 -36.52 -1.81
N GLN A 1017 -4.05 -37.50 -0.99
CA GLN A 1017 -4.74 -37.86 0.26
C GLN A 1017 -4.55 -36.76 1.32
N GLY A 1018 -5.34 -35.69 1.26
CA GLY A 1018 -5.54 -34.73 2.36
C GLY A 1018 -6.75 -35.11 3.22
N PHE A 1019 -6.77 -34.69 4.49
CA PHE A 1019 -7.94 -34.86 5.36
C PHE A 1019 -9.09 -33.93 4.94
N GLU A 1020 -10.33 -34.42 5.03
CA GLU A 1020 -11.50 -33.68 4.54
C GLU A 1020 -11.87 -32.50 5.45
N THR A 1021 -11.66 -31.27 4.95
CA THR A 1021 -11.94 -30.01 5.66
C THR A 1021 -13.36 -29.47 5.43
N ILE A 1022 -14.11 -30.06 4.49
CA ILE A 1022 -15.46 -29.63 4.09
C ILE A 1022 -16.52 -30.61 4.62
N VAL A 1023 -17.53 -30.07 5.29
CA VAL A 1023 -18.73 -30.77 5.76
C VAL A 1023 -19.98 -30.25 5.07
N GLU A 1024 -21.06 -31.03 5.16
CA GLU A 1024 -22.36 -30.62 4.65
C GLU A 1024 -22.83 -29.31 5.27
N ALA A 1025 -23.39 -28.41 4.45
CA ALA A 1025 -23.90 -27.13 4.91
C ALA A 1025 -25.23 -27.32 5.69
N MET A 1026 -25.24 -26.95 6.97
CA MET A 1026 -26.46 -26.94 7.79
C MET A 1026 -27.38 -25.77 7.42
N TYR A 1027 -28.68 -26.00 7.32
CA TYR A 1027 -29.67 -24.97 6.99
C TYR A 1027 -29.61 -23.77 7.96
N ILE A 1028 -29.45 -22.55 7.42
CA ILE A 1028 -29.46 -21.31 8.20
C ILE A 1028 -30.90 -20.78 8.29
N ARG A 1029 -31.41 -20.64 9.52
CA ARG A 1029 -32.78 -20.17 9.78
C ARG A 1029 -32.97 -18.73 9.24
N PRO A 1030 -34.04 -18.47 8.46
CA PRO A 1030 -34.39 -17.12 8.03
C PRO A 1030 -34.98 -16.29 9.17
N LEU A 1031 -34.85 -14.97 9.05
CA LEU A 1031 -35.56 -14.03 9.92
C LEU A 1031 -37.08 -14.23 9.80
N ASP A 1032 -37.83 -13.98 10.88
CA ASP A 1032 -39.29 -14.11 10.84
C ASP A 1032 -39.88 -13.12 9.81
N GLY A 1033 -40.67 -13.64 8.87
CA GLY A 1033 -41.32 -12.86 7.81
C GLY A 1033 -40.61 -12.82 6.45
N VAL A 1034 -39.45 -13.48 6.28
CA VAL A 1034 -38.76 -13.55 4.99
C VAL A 1034 -39.53 -14.42 3.99
N GLN A 1035 -39.96 -13.82 2.87
CA GLN A 1035 -40.57 -14.52 1.74
C GLN A 1035 -39.51 -14.87 0.69
N VAL A 1036 -39.77 -15.91 -0.11
CA VAL A 1036 -38.90 -16.30 -1.23
C VAL A 1036 -39.20 -15.42 -2.43
N GLU A 1037 -38.21 -14.68 -2.90
CA GLU A 1037 -38.29 -13.84 -4.10
C GLU A 1037 -38.24 -14.73 -5.36
N PRO A 1038 -39.11 -14.49 -6.36
CA PRO A 1038 -39.04 -15.20 -7.64
C PRO A 1038 -37.74 -14.86 -8.39
N ALA A 1039 -37.33 -15.78 -9.27
CA ALA A 1039 -36.07 -15.72 -10.03
C ALA A 1039 -35.95 -14.50 -10.95
#